data_AF-A0A076NH05-F1
#
_entry.id   AF-A0A076NH05-F1
#
_cell.length_a   1.000
_cell.length_b   1.000
_cell.length_c   1.000
_cell.angle_alpha   90.00
_cell.angle_beta   90.00
_cell.angle_gamma   90.00
#
_symmetry.space_group_name_H-M   'P 1'
#
loop_
_entity.id
_entity.type
_entity.pdbx_description
1 polymer ?
#
loop_
_entity_poly.entity_id
_entity_poly.type
_entity_poly.pdbx_seq_one_letter_code
_entity_poly.pdbx_strand_id
1 'polypeptide(L)'
;MALYRKYRPATFGEVIGQEQVTVPLSTALDNGRINHAYLFSGPRGCGKTSSARILARSLNCVEGPTSTPCGVCESCRSLAPGGSGNLDVMELDAASHGGVDDMRDLRERAMFAPAESRYRVFIIDEAHMISQSGNNALLKIVEEPPEHLIFIFATTEPEKMLGTIRSRTHNYPFRLLTPQAMRELLEGVVAEEGAKVEESVYPLIIRAGGGSPRDTLSVLDQLLAGAGPDGLTYDLALPLLGVTDLSLLDGAIDALAARDASAIFHTIDNVIESGHEPRRFALDLLDRLRDLLVVRTVPDAVGQGLVDAPVDRADVLRAEAEQFSPAQLSALATEVNDRIADLRGATSPRLLLEVMMAHLLTLGESVAAQPSAGAAGVGAPSGGNAGGTSGAGAAAAAAAAAAAAASGQVRSKSTPPPQPAPPVRKPEPAQPAQPAQPAQPAQPEPEQPKPAEPQPETSQPEPAQSEPAASPAGTESTDLDALYDRVVRDWTTLRQSVGERNKVAEIMLTEAKPLGMDGETLVIGHNTGALAERINSERNNADIVAVFEEKLGYRVAVRCVVGTSPEAANVQPRQQPRAEQVWNPNKGKGSNEPSPEEPAGAKPEEPTPPATPRPNPGAQARAEANDWKAAAQAASRKAAEKAQRERDEIPLPPEPMDDEPDYDPYASGAAPLPQDPAAAPYTREEEERDMAEQALSEEGTLDHRDATEVAMELLSKELGAKPL
;
A
#
# COMPACT_ATOMS: atom_id res chain seq x y z
N MET A 1 -19.86 4.90 -17.12
CA MET A 1 -19.56 4.04 -15.94
C MET A 1 -18.17 3.48 -16.16
N ALA A 2 -17.29 3.50 -15.16
CA ALA A 2 -15.90 3.09 -15.36
C ALA A 2 -15.79 1.65 -15.90
N LEU A 3 -14.89 1.42 -16.87
CA LEU A 3 -14.77 0.13 -17.58
C LEU A 3 -14.58 -1.04 -16.62
N TYR A 4 -13.70 -0.92 -15.61
CA TYR A 4 -13.44 -2.00 -14.66
C TYR A 4 -14.67 -2.45 -13.84
N ARG A 5 -15.71 -1.60 -13.76
CA ARG A 5 -17.00 -1.97 -13.13
C ARG A 5 -17.97 -2.56 -14.15
N LYS A 6 -18.01 -2.02 -15.37
CA LYS A 6 -18.90 -2.47 -16.45
C LYS A 6 -18.53 -3.88 -16.93
N TYR A 7 -17.24 -4.13 -17.12
CA TYR A 7 -16.68 -5.40 -17.60
C TYR A 7 -16.22 -6.30 -16.46
N ARG A 8 -16.80 -6.14 -15.26
CA ARG A 8 -16.51 -7.06 -14.16
C ARG A 8 -17.14 -8.42 -14.49
N PRO A 9 -16.40 -9.54 -14.43
CA PRO A 9 -16.93 -10.84 -14.81
C PRO A 9 -18.11 -11.24 -13.92
N ALA A 10 -19.14 -11.80 -14.54
CA ALA A 10 -20.35 -12.29 -13.91
C ALA A 10 -20.30 -13.80 -13.61
N THR A 11 -19.48 -14.55 -14.34
CA THR A 11 -19.35 -16.01 -14.22
C THR A 11 -17.88 -16.44 -14.18
N PHE A 12 -17.59 -17.66 -13.70
CA PHE A 12 -16.21 -18.17 -13.67
C PHE A 12 -15.61 -18.34 -15.07
N GLY A 13 -16.44 -18.54 -16.10
CA GLY A 13 -16.00 -18.67 -17.49
C GLY A 13 -15.56 -17.34 -18.13
N GLU A 14 -15.97 -16.20 -17.57
CA GLU A 14 -15.57 -14.86 -18.02
C GLU A 14 -14.28 -14.37 -17.33
N VAL A 15 -13.79 -15.08 -16.32
CA VAL A 15 -12.56 -14.71 -15.61
C VAL A 15 -11.36 -15.18 -16.43
N ILE A 16 -10.65 -14.23 -17.01
CA ILE A 16 -9.51 -14.49 -17.90
C ILE A 16 -8.22 -14.76 -17.11
N GLY A 17 -7.45 -15.77 -17.52
CA GLY A 17 -6.08 -16.03 -17.05
C GLY A 17 -5.97 -16.46 -15.59
N GLN A 18 -7.04 -17.01 -15.03
CA GLN A 18 -7.09 -17.57 -13.68
C GLN A 18 -7.60 -19.03 -13.68
N GLU A 19 -7.34 -19.77 -14.75
CA GLU A 19 -7.84 -21.13 -14.96
C GLU A 19 -7.40 -22.08 -13.83
N GLN A 20 -6.22 -21.84 -13.24
CA GLN A 20 -5.73 -22.59 -12.08
C GLN A 20 -6.60 -22.43 -10.82
N VAL A 21 -7.46 -21.40 -10.76
CA VAL A 21 -8.40 -21.15 -9.67
C VAL A 21 -9.84 -21.47 -10.10
N THR A 22 -10.26 -20.97 -11.27
CA THR A 22 -11.65 -21.06 -11.72
C THR A 22 -12.06 -22.48 -12.08
N VAL A 23 -11.17 -23.28 -12.68
CA VAL A 23 -11.48 -24.67 -13.07
C VAL A 23 -11.63 -25.58 -11.84
N PRO A 24 -10.71 -25.58 -10.85
CA PRO A 24 -10.91 -26.36 -9.63
C PRO A 24 -12.13 -25.92 -8.82
N LEU A 25 -12.40 -24.61 -8.72
CA LEU A 25 -13.60 -24.11 -8.05
C LEU A 25 -14.89 -24.58 -8.74
N SER A 26 -14.95 -24.47 -10.07
CA SER A 26 -16.09 -24.93 -10.87
C SER A 26 -16.34 -26.42 -10.66
N THR A 27 -15.26 -27.22 -10.75
CA THR A 27 -15.32 -28.67 -10.53
C THR A 27 -15.77 -29.01 -9.11
N ALA A 28 -15.30 -28.28 -8.09
CA ALA A 28 -15.69 -28.52 -6.70
C ALA A 28 -17.19 -28.23 -6.48
N LEU A 29 -17.69 -27.12 -7.05
CA LEU A 29 -19.10 -26.75 -6.99
C LEU A 29 -20.00 -27.80 -7.64
N ASP A 30 -19.65 -28.24 -8.86
CA ASP A 30 -20.46 -29.19 -9.62
C ASP A 30 -20.49 -30.59 -8.97
N ASN A 31 -19.44 -30.92 -8.21
CA ASN A 31 -19.39 -32.15 -7.42
C ASN A 31 -19.97 -32.01 -5.99
N GLY A 32 -20.54 -30.85 -5.65
CA GLY A 32 -21.09 -30.57 -4.32
C GLY A 32 -20.05 -30.54 -3.18
N ARG A 33 -18.77 -30.35 -3.50
CA ARG A 33 -17.67 -30.26 -2.52
C ARG A 33 -17.48 -28.82 -2.08
N ILE A 34 -18.39 -28.33 -1.25
CA ILE A 34 -18.40 -26.95 -0.76
C ILE A 34 -17.72 -26.90 0.60
N ASN A 35 -16.66 -26.10 0.70
CA ASN A 35 -16.00 -25.81 1.96
C ASN A 35 -16.67 -24.62 2.66
N HIS A 36 -16.54 -24.60 3.99
CA HIS A 36 -17.06 -23.51 4.82
C HIS A 36 -16.19 -22.25 4.77
N ALA A 37 -14.91 -22.36 4.38
CA ALA A 37 -13.99 -21.22 4.32
C ALA A 37 -13.01 -21.28 3.14
N TYR A 38 -12.94 -20.18 2.39
CA TYR A 38 -12.07 -19.98 1.23
C TYR A 38 -11.11 -18.82 1.50
N LEU A 39 -9.85 -18.96 1.07
CA LEU A 39 -8.86 -17.89 1.09
C LEU A 39 -8.41 -17.59 -0.33
N PHE A 40 -8.77 -16.44 -0.85
CA PHE A 40 -8.34 -15.92 -2.14
C PHE A 40 -7.15 -15.01 -1.91
N SER A 41 -5.96 -15.47 -2.29
CA SER A 41 -4.70 -14.75 -2.09
C SER A 41 -4.13 -14.26 -3.41
N GLY A 42 -3.36 -13.17 -3.39
CA GLY A 42 -2.61 -12.70 -4.57
C GLY A 42 -2.66 -11.19 -4.77
N PRO A 43 -1.95 -10.66 -5.77
CA PRO A 43 -1.78 -9.22 -5.96
C PRO A 43 -3.10 -8.44 -6.08
N ARG A 44 -3.06 -7.14 -5.84
CA ARG A 44 -4.22 -6.26 -6.03
C ARG A 44 -4.73 -6.36 -7.48
N GLY A 45 -6.06 -6.29 -7.63
CA GLY A 45 -6.69 -6.10 -8.94
C GLY A 45 -6.74 -7.32 -9.86
N CYS A 46 -6.18 -8.48 -9.46
CA CYS A 46 -6.22 -9.75 -10.22
C CYS A 46 -7.58 -10.48 -10.23
N GLY A 47 -8.61 -9.94 -9.56
CA GLY A 47 -9.97 -10.50 -9.60
C GLY A 47 -10.42 -11.32 -8.38
N LYS A 48 -9.72 -11.24 -7.23
CA LYS A 48 -10.10 -11.93 -5.98
C LYS A 48 -11.55 -11.65 -5.55
N THR A 49 -11.89 -10.39 -5.29
CA THR A 49 -13.23 -9.97 -4.84
C THR A 49 -14.29 -10.24 -5.91
N SER A 50 -13.94 -10.12 -7.20
CA SER A 50 -14.85 -10.49 -8.31
C SER A 50 -15.20 -11.97 -8.26
N SER A 51 -14.19 -12.83 -8.12
CA SER A 51 -14.38 -14.28 -8.01
C SER A 51 -15.12 -14.67 -6.73
N ALA A 52 -14.94 -13.94 -5.63
CA ALA A 52 -15.70 -14.14 -4.39
C ALA A 52 -17.20 -13.90 -4.58
N ARG A 53 -17.56 -12.83 -5.30
CA ARG A 53 -18.96 -12.54 -5.67
C ARG A 53 -19.53 -13.59 -6.62
N ILE A 54 -18.74 -14.05 -7.59
CA ILE A 54 -19.15 -15.14 -8.49
C ILE A 54 -19.40 -16.42 -7.68
N LEU A 55 -18.52 -16.77 -6.74
CA LEU A 55 -18.71 -17.92 -5.85
C LEU A 55 -20.01 -17.80 -5.03
N ALA A 56 -20.23 -16.65 -4.39
CA ALA A 56 -21.46 -16.39 -3.63
C ALA A 56 -22.71 -16.56 -4.52
N ARG A 57 -22.65 -16.08 -5.77
CA ARG A 57 -23.72 -16.22 -6.76
C ARG A 57 -23.95 -17.66 -7.18
N SER A 58 -22.88 -18.40 -7.43
CA SER A 58 -22.90 -19.83 -7.75
C SER A 58 -23.52 -20.68 -6.64
N LEU A 59 -23.25 -20.32 -5.38
CA LEU A 59 -23.81 -20.99 -4.20
C LEU A 59 -25.29 -20.68 -3.98
N ASN A 60 -25.68 -19.41 -4.15
CA ASN A 60 -27.03 -18.93 -3.86
C ASN A 60 -27.95 -18.85 -5.09
N CYS A 61 -27.50 -19.33 -6.25
CA CYS A 61 -28.37 -19.50 -7.41
C CYS A 61 -29.52 -20.47 -7.08
N VAL A 62 -30.69 -20.26 -7.68
CA VAL A 62 -31.84 -21.17 -7.51
C VAL A 62 -31.49 -22.58 -8.04
N GLU A 63 -30.78 -22.62 -9.17
CA GLU A 63 -30.23 -23.83 -9.78
C GLU A 63 -28.88 -24.25 -9.16
N GLY A 64 -28.40 -23.51 -8.15
CA GLY A 64 -27.14 -23.78 -7.46
C GLY A 64 -27.27 -24.83 -6.35
N PRO A 65 -26.14 -25.35 -5.84
CA PRO A 65 -24.76 -24.97 -6.17
C PRO A 65 -24.33 -25.38 -7.58
N THR A 66 -23.81 -24.44 -8.37
CA THR A 66 -23.35 -24.70 -9.75
C THR A 66 -22.20 -23.78 -10.16
N SER A 67 -21.31 -24.27 -11.02
CA SER A 67 -20.29 -23.44 -11.67
C SER A 67 -20.86 -22.41 -12.65
N THR A 68 -22.07 -22.62 -13.16
CA THR A 68 -22.72 -21.80 -14.19
C THR A 68 -24.05 -21.20 -13.66
N PRO A 69 -23.99 -20.12 -12.87
CA PRO A 69 -25.21 -19.50 -12.33
C PRO A 69 -26.13 -19.00 -13.45
N CYS A 70 -27.45 -19.17 -13.30
CA CYS A 70 -28.43 -18.93 -14.36
C CYS A 70 -28.51 -17.47 -14.87
N GLY A 71 -28.01 -16.49 -14.09
CA GLY A 71 -28.03 -15.07 -14.45
C GLY A 71 -29.40 -14.38 -14.36
N VAL A 72 -30.50 -15.13 -14.25
CA VAL A 72 -31.87 -14.58 -14.32
C VAL A 72 -32.62 -14.56 -12.98
N CYS A 73 -32.24 -15.39 -12.01
CA CYS A 73 -32.92 -15.43 -10.71
C CYS A 73 -32.57 -14.21 -9.84
N GLU A 74 -33.36 -13.94 -8.81
CA GLU A 74 -33.18 -12.76 -7.95
C GLU A 74 -31.79 -12.70 -7.33
N SER A 75 -31.32 -13.80 -6.74
CA SER A 75 -29.95 -13.89 -6.22
C SER A 75 -28.89 -13.59 -7.28
N CYS A 76 -29.04 -14.11 -8.50
CA CYS A 76 -28.13 -13.85 -9.61
C CYS A 76 -28.13 -12.39 -10.06
N ARG A 77 -29.30 -11.76 -10.13
CA ARG A 77 -29.44 -10.34 -10.50
C ARG A 77 -28.89 -9.41 -9.42
N SER A 78 -29.18 -9.70 -8.16
CA SER A 78 -28.73 -8.92 -7.01
C SER A 78 -27.22 -8.98 -6.80
N LEU A 79 -26.60 -10.12 -7.10
CA LEU A 79 -25.15 -10.32 -7.03
C LEU A 79 -24.42 -10.02 -8.35
N ALA A 80 -25.14 -9.64 -9.41
CA ALA A 80 -24.57 -9.27 -10.71
C ALA A 80 -23.62 -8.06 -10.61
N PRO A 81 -22.73 -7.84 -11.58
CA PRO A 81 -22.01 -6.58 -11.70
C PRO A 81 -23.01 -5.39 -11.69
N GLY A 82 -22.90 -4.51 -10.69
CA GLY A 82 -23.83 -3.38 -10.52
C GLY A 82 -25.18 -3.72 -9.88
N GLY A 83 -25.38 -4.94 -9.39
CA GLY A 83 -26.58 -5.35 -8.65
C GLY A 83 -26.72 -4.64 -7.30
N SER A 84 -27.94 -4.64 -6.75
CA SER A 84 -28.30 -3.97 -5.49
C SER A 84 -27.72 -4.63 -4.23
N GLY A 85 -27.07 -5.78 -4.36
CA GLY A 85 -26.61 -6.60 -3.23
C GLY A 85 -27.70 -7.55 -2.72
N ASN A 86 -27.29 -8.56 -1.95
CA ASN A 86 -28.16 -9.60 -1.40
C ASN A 86 -28.01 -9.63 0.13
N LEU A 87 -29.10 -9.76 0.88
CA LEU A 87 -29.10 -9.72 2.35
C LEU A 87 -28.29 -10.87 2.99
N ASP A 88 -28.18 -12.00 2.30
CA ASP A 88 -27.45 -13.18 2.73
C ASP A 88 -25.98 -13.16 2.27
N VAL A 89 -25.56 -12.16 1.49
CA VAL A 89 -24.18 -11.97 1.08
C VAL A 89 -23.68 -10.63 1.61
N MET A 90 -22.85 -10.68 2.64
CA MET A 90 -22.27 -9.49 3.24
C MET A 90 -20.82 -9.33 2.79
N GLU A 91 -20.51 -8.18 2.19
CA GLU A 91 -19.16 -7.79 1.84
C GLU A 91 -18.63 -6.78 2.85
N LEU A 92 -17.47 -7.08 3.44
CA LEU A 92 -16.81 -6.25 4.42
C LEU A 92 -15.39 -5.94 3.95
N ASP A 93 -15.01 -4.67 3.94
CA ASP A 93 -13.63 -4.25 3.73
C ASP A 93 -12.93 -4.11 5.09
N ALA A 94 -12.00 -5.02 5.38
CA ALA A 94 -11.28 -5.06 6.65
C ALA A 94 -10.33 -3.88 6.84
N ALA A 95 -9.94 -3.16 5.77
CA ALA A 95 -9.18 -1.92 5.91
C ALA A 95 -9.98 -0.83 6.65
N SER A 96 -11.30 -0.84 6.50
CA SER A 96 -12.21 0.11 7.14
C SER A 96 -12.94 -0.46 8.36
N HIS A 97 -13.20 -1.77 8.36
CA HIS A 97 -14.01 -2.47 9.37
C HIS A 97 -13.28 -3.71 9.91
N GLY A 98 -12.01 -3.57 10.25
CA GLY A 98 -11.14 -4.65 10.76
C GLY A 98 -11.10 -4.76 12.29
N GLY A 99 -11.93 -4.00 12.99
CA GLY A 99 -11.94 -3.92 14.46
C GLY A 99 -12.50 -5.17 15.14
N VAL A 100 -12.26 -5.29 16.45
CA VAL A 100 -12.80 -6.42 17.24
C VAL A 100 -14.31 -6.42 17.27
N ASP A 101 -14.90 -5.24 17.42
CA ASP A 101 -16.35 -5.08 17.54
C ASP A 101 -17.04 -5.42 16.22
N ASP A 102 -16.48 -5.02 15.07
CA ASP A 102 -16.97 -5.42 13.74
C ASP A 102 -16.98 -6.95 13.58
N MET A 103 -15.90 -7.63 14.02
CA MET A 103 -15.81 -9.09 13.95
C MET A 103 -16.76 -9.79 14.92
N ARG A 104 -17.04 -9.19 16.08
CA ARG A 104 -18.04 -9.70 17.04
C ARG A 104 -19.45 -9.59 16.47
N ASP A 105 -19.79 -8.44 15.91
CA ASP A 105 -21.06 -8.21 15.23
C ASP A 105 -21.25 -9.18 14.06
N LEU A 106 -20.20 -9.41 13.27
CA LEU A 106 -20.21 -10.37 12.18
C LEU A 106 -20.47 -11.78 12.71
N ARG A 107 -19.76 -12.20 13.76
CA ARG A 107 -19.94 -13.51 14.41
C ARG A 107 -21.37 -13.69 14.93
N GLU A 108 -21.96 -12.68 15.54
CA GLU A 108 -23.35 -12.73 16.01
C GLU A 108 -24.33 -12.88 14.84
N ARG A 109 -24.14 -12.09 13.77
CA ARG A 109 -24.96 -12.17 12.55
C ARG A 109 -24.81 -13.48 11.80
N ALA A 110 -23.68 -14.17 11.97
CA ALA A 110 -23.37 -15.42 11.29
C ALA A 110 -24.10 -16.63 11.89
N MET A 111 -24.58 -16.52 13.13
CA MET A 111 -25.37 -17.58 13.78
C MET A 111 -26.80 -17.70 13.24
N PHE A 112 -27.32 -16.65 12.60
CA PHE A 112 -28.67 -16.67 12.02
C PHE A 112 -28.67 -17.40 10.67
N ALA A 113 -29.76 -18.13 10.42
CA ALA A 113 -30.01 -18.77 9.12
C ALA A 113 -30.19 -17.71 8.01
N PRO A 114 -29.92 -18.03 6.74
CA PRO A 114 -30.17 -17.13 5.62
C PRO A 114 -31.67 -16.82 5.49
N ALA A 115 -32.00 -15.62 5.01
CA ALA A 115 -33.38 -15.16 4.86
C ALA A 115 -34.05 -15.75 3.62
N GLU A 116 -33.39 -15.67 2.46
CA GLU A 116 -33.96 -16.08 1.17
C GLU A 116 -33.05 -17.06 0.41
N SER A 117 -31.76 -17.08 0.75
CA SER A 117 -30.73 -17.85 0.04
C SER A 117 -30.44 -19.21 0.69
N ARG A 118 -29.67 -20.06 0.01
CA ARG A 118 -29.23 -21.36 0.56
C ARG A 118 -28.13 -21.19 1.61
N TYR A 119 -27.21 -20.27 1.37
CA TYR A 119 -26.05 -20.00 2.21
C TYR A 119 -25.98 -18.53 2.60
N ARG A 120 -25.51 -18.28 3.81
CA ARG A 120 -25.10 -16.95 4.29
C ARG A 120 -23.60 -16.83 4.05
N VAL A 121 -23.21 -15.90 3.18
CA VAL A 121 -21.83 -15.76 2.70
C VAL A 121 -21.24 -14.45 3.22
N PHE A 122 -20.10 -14.53 3.90
CA PHE A 122 -19.31 -13.36 4.29
C PHE A 122 -18.07 -13.27 3.40
N ILE A 123 -17.97 -12.19 2.64
CA ILE A 123 -16.78 -11.84 1.87
C ILE A 123 -16.02 -10.78 2.64
N ILE A 124 -14.80 -11.10 3.08
CA ILE A 124 -13.94 -10.18 3.83
C ILE A 124 -12.76 -9.81 2.91
N ASP A 125 -12.81 -8.60 2.36
CA ASP A 125 -11.76 -8.05 1.51
C ASP A 125 -10.63 -7.43 2.34
N GLU A 126 -9.42 -7.47 1.80
CA GLU A 126 -8.17 -7.12 2.48
C GLU A 126 -8.05 -7.71 3.89
N ALA A 127 -8.35 -9.00 4.05
CA ALA A 127 -8.42 -9.69 5.34
C ALA A 127 -7.13 -9.62 6.19
N HIS A 128 -5.96 -9.34 5.58
CA HIS A 128 -4.73 -9.08 6.34
C HIS A 128 -4.78 -7.82 7.21
N MET A 129 -5.75 -6.92 6.96
CA MET A 129 -5.99 -5.70 7.72
C MET A 129 -6.87 -5.94 8.96
N ILE A 130 -7.41 -7.15 9.16
CA ILE A 130 -8.14 -7.49 10.39
C ILE A 130 -7.19 -7.44 11.58
N SER A 131 -7.58 -6.71 12.62
CA SER A 131 -6.81 -6.64 13.87
C SER A 131 -6.62 -8.03 14.49
N GLN A 132 -5.53 -8.22 15.23
CA GLN A 132 -5.25 -9.52 15.89
C GLN A 132 -6.41 -9.98 16.79
N SER A 133 -6.96 -9.04 17.56
CA SER A 133 -8.10 -9.27 18.42
C SER A 133 -9.40 -9.55 17.63
N GLY A 134 -9.57 -8.95 16.44
CA GLY A 134 -10.64 -9.29 15.51
C GLY A 134 -10.52 -10.71 14.95
N ASN A 135 -9.31 -11.13 14.54
CA ASN A 135 -9.07 -12.49 14.08
C ASN A 135 -9.42 -13.53 15.16
N ASN A 136 -9.03 -13.28 16.42
CA ASN A 136 -9.38 -14.13 17.56
C ASN A 136 -10.90 -14.23 17.79
N ALA A 137 -11.66 -13.16 17.52
CA ALA A 137 -13.11 -13.18 17.62
C ALA A 137 -13.76 -14.09 16.56
N LEU A 138 -13.13 -14.25 15.39
CA LEU A 138 -13.59 -15.14 14.31
C LEU A 138 -13.16 -16.60 14.48
N LEU A 139 -12.12 -16.91 15.27
CA LEU A 139 -11.58 -18.28 15.34
C LEU A 139 -12.63 -19.33 15.64
N LYS A 140 -13.46 -19.11 16.68
CA LYS A 140 -14.48 -20.09 17.07
C LYS A 140 -15.47 -20.41 15.94
N ILE A 141 -15.88 -19.41 15.17
CA ILE A 141 -16.87 -19.60 14.10
C ILE A 141 -16.23 -20.12 12.80
N VAL A 142 -14.95 -19.83 12.56
CA VAL A 142 -14.21 -20.43 11.44
C VAL A 142 -13.84 -21.89 11.74
N GLU A 143 -13.64 -22.24 13.01
CA GLU A 143 -13.34 -23.60 13.47
C GLU A 143 -14.56 -24.52 13.44
N GLU A 144 -15.69 -24.04 13.94
CA GLU A 144 -16.95 -24.78 14.00
C GLU A 144 -18.09 -23.94 13.38
N PRO A 145 -18.09 -23.77 12.04
CA PRO A 145 -19.11 -22.98 11.37
C PRO A 145 -20.46 -23.71 11.31
N PRO A 146 -21.59 -22.98 11.41
CA PRO A 146 -22.90 -23.51 11.01
C PRO A 146 -22.91 -24.01 9.57
N GLU A 147 -23.73 -25.04 9.27
CA GLU A 147 -23.77 -25.67 7.93
C GLU A 147 -24.17 -24.70 6.79
N HIS A 148 -24.93 -23.65 7.11
CA HIS A 148 -25.38 -22.63 6.16
C HIS A 148 -24.39 -21.48 5.97
N LEU A 149 -23.27 -21.46 6.68
CA LEU A 149 -22.32 -20.35 6.71
C LEU A 149 -21.10 -20.60 5.83
N ILE A 150 -20.75 -19.62 5.00
CA ILE A 150 -19.54 -19.67 4.16
C ILE A 150 -18.73 -18.38 4.31
N PHE A 151 -17.44 -18.51 4.59
CA PHE A 151 -16.48 -17.43 4.60
C PHE A 151 -15.63 -17.40 3.33
N ILE A 152 -15.42 -16.21 2.78
CA ILE A 152 -14.49 -15.97 1.69
C ILE A 152 -13.57 -14.81 2.10
N PHE A 153 -12.34 -15.13 2.46
CA PHE A 153 -11.29 -14.16 2.76
C PHE A 153 -10.55 -13.79 1.48
N ALA A 154 -10.42 -12.50 1.16
CA ALA A 154 -9.57 -12.02 0.08
C ALA A 154 -8.42 -11.20 0.66
N THR A 155 -7.18 -11.46 0.24
CA THR A 155 -6.01 -10.74 0.76
C THR A 155 -4.87 -10.65 -0.26
N THR A 156 -4.10 -9.57 -0.21
CA THR A 156 -2.81 -9.47 -0.91
C THR A 156 -1.65 -10.14 -0.20
N GLU A 157 -1.74 -10.31 1.12
CA GLU A 157 -0.64 -10.75 1.99
C GLU A 157 -1.10 -11.94 2.86
N PRO A 158 -1.14 -13.17 2.33
CA PRO A 158 -1.62 -14.36 3.06
C PRO A 158 -0.72 -14.77 4.25
N GLU A 159 0.51 -14.28 4.31
CA GLU A 159 1.46 -14.47 5.41
C GLU A 159 1.13 -13.64 6.65
N LYS A 160 0.44 -12.50 6.50
CA LYS A 160 0.00 -11.67 7.61
C LYS A 160 -1.29 -12.16 8.27
N MET A 161 -2.00 -13.08 7.62
CA MET A 161 -3.14 -13.78 8.21
C MET A 161 -2.69 -14.72 9.33
N LEU A 162 -3.50 -14.84 10.39
CA LEU A 162 -3.24 -15.82 11.45
C LEU A 162 -3.14 -17.25 10.87
N GLY A 163 -2.10 -17.98 11.27
CA GLY A 163 -1.87 -19.35 10.82
C GLY A 163 -3.03 -20.30 11.11
N THR A 164 -3.77 -20.05 12.19
CA THR A 164 -4.97 -20.80 12.62
C THR A 164 -6.18 -20.59 11.72
N ILE A 165 -6.31 -19.43 11.07
CA ILE A 165 -7.34 -19.18 10.04
C ILE A 165 -6.87 -19.82 8.74
N ARG A 166 -5.61 -19.57 8.35
CA ARG A 166 -5.05 -20.08 7.09
C ARG A 166 -5.11 -21.60 6.99
N SER A 167 -4.86 -22.32 8.08
CA SER A 167 -4.90 -23.79 8.12
C SER A 167 -6.31 -24.37 7.95
N ARG A 168 -7.36 -23.57 8.17
CA ARG A 168 -8.77 -23.99 8.07
C ARG A 168 -9.45 -23.49 6.80
N THR A 169 -8.76 -22.67 6.01
CA THR A 169 -9.23 -22.16 4.73
C THR A 169 -8.64 -22.94 3.56
N HIS A 170 -9.42 -23.11 2.49
CA HIS A 170 -8.89 -23.58 1.22
C HIS A 170 -8.30 -22.41 0.44
N ASN A 171 -6.97 -22.42 0.25
CA ASN A 171 -6.25 -21.33 -0.40
C ASN A 171 -6.24 -21.45 -1.93
N TYR A 172 -6.68 -20.40 -2.60
CA TYR A 172 -6.64 -20.22 -4.05
C TYR A 172 -5.78 -19.01 -4.41
N PRO A 173 -4.57 -19.23 -4.95
CA PRO A 173 -3.65 -18.16 -5.33
C PRO A 173 -3.98 -17.59 -6.72
N PHE A 174 -4.35 -16.32 -6.75
CA PHE A 174 -4.54 -15.51 -7.95
C PHE A 174 -3.21 -14.87 -8.37
N ARG A 175 -3.01 -14.71 -9.68
CA ARG A 175 -1.79 -14.14 -10.26
C ARG A 175 -2.11 -12.92 -11.11
N LEU A 176 -1.11 -12.12 -11.46
CA LEU A 176 -1.29 -11.09 -12.49
C LEU A 176 -1.48 -11.75 -13.86
N LEU A 177 -2.19 -11.08 -14.76
CA LEU A 177 -2.37 -11.61 -16.11
C LEU A 177 -1.08 -11.48 -16.90
N THR A 178 -0.88 -12.41 -17.83
CA THR A 178 0.17 -12.27 -18.85
C THR A 178 -0.18 -11.11 -19.79
N PRO A 179 0.82 -10.46 -20.43
CA PRO A 179 0.56 -9.41 -21.40
C PRO A 179 -0.39 -9.86 -22.52
N GLN A 180 -0.27 -11.11 -22.98
CA GLN A 180 -1.15 -11.67 -24.00
C GLN A 180 -2.61 -11.79 -23.52
N ALA A 181 -2.85 -12.36 -22.34
CA ALA A 181 -4.20 -12.47 -21.79
C ALA A 181 -4.82 -11.09 -21.49
N MET A 182 -3.99 -10.14 -21.06
CA MET A 182 -4.44 -8.75 -20.87
C MET A 182 -4.82 -8.08 -22.19
N ARG A 183 -4.04 -8.30 -23.24
CA ARG A 183 -4.34 -7.81 -24.59
C ARG A 183 -5.67 -8.34 -25.09
N GLU A 184 -5.92 -9.65 -24.97
CA GLU A 184 -7.20 -10.26 -25.35
C GLU A 184 -8.38 -9.63 -24.60
N LEU A 185 -8.24 -9.37 -23.29
CA LEU A 185 -9.23 -8.64 -22.51
C LEU A 185 -9.46 -7.21 -23.04
N LEU A 186 -8.38 -6.46 -23.31
CA LEU A 186 -8.48 -5.08 -23.79
C LEU A 186 -9.13 -4.99 -25.17
N GLU A 187 -8.75 -5.88 -26.09
CA GLU A 187 -9.34 -5.95 -27.43
C GLU A 187 -10.84 -6.24 -27.38
N GLY A 188 -11.27 -7.18 -26.52
CA GLY A 188 -12.69 -7.45 -26.28
C GLY A 188 -13.44 -6.22 -25.75
N VAL A 189 -12.90 -5.56 -24.73
CA VAL A 189 -13.51 -4.35 -24.14
C VAL A 189 -13.58 -3.20 -25.14
N VAL A 190 -12.51 -2.94 -25.91
CA VAL A 190 -12.47 -1.88 -26.92
C VAL A 190 -13.48 -2.14 -28.03
N ALA A 191 -13.62 -3.40 -28.47
CA ALA A 191 -14.60 -3.79 -29.47
C ALA A 191 -16.05 -3.57 -28.97
N GLU A 192 -16.35 -3.91 -27.71
CA GLU A 192 -17.68 -3.70 -27.11
C GLU A 192 -18.00 -2.20 -26.88
N GLU A 193 -17.01 -1.37 -26.56
CA GLU A 193 -17.18 0.09 -26.50
C GLU A 193 -17.26 0.74 -27.90
N GLY A 194 -16.88 0.03 -28.96
CA GLY A 194 -16.78 0.60 -30.31
C GLY A 194 -15.71 1.68 -30.44
N ALA A 195 -14.70 1.66 -29.57
CA ALA A 195 -13.60 2.61 -29.59
C ALA A 195 -12.53 2.21 -30.61
N LYS A 196 -11.79 3.20 -31.12
CA LYS A 196 -10.60 2.97 -31.97
C LYS A 196 -9.35 3.15 -31.13
N VAL A 197 -8.52 2.11 -31.06
CA VAL A 197 -7.24 2.13 -30.34
C VAL A 197 -6.16 1.64 -31.30
N GLU A 198 -5.06 2.37 -31.37
CA GLU A 198 -3.90 2.00 -32.18
C GLU A 198 -3.13 0.80 -31.56
N GLU A 199 -2.61 -0.08 -32.41
CA GLU A 199 -1.91 -1.31 -31.99
C GLU A 199 -0.72 -1.06 -31.05
N SER A 200 0.00 0.04 -31.28
CA SER A 200 1.16 0.48 -30.52
C SER A 200 0.81 0.96 -29.09
N VAL A 201 -0.46 1.24 -28.81
CA VAL A 201 -0.92 1.75 -27.50
C VAL A 201 -1.15 0.61 -26.50
N TYR A 202 -1.57 -0.57 -26.95
CA TYR A 202 -1.84 -1.70 -26.04
C TYR A 202 -0.66 -2.04 -25.12
N PRO A 203 0.60 -2.16 -25.60
CA PRO A 203 1.74 -2.39 -24.73
C PRO A 203 1.92 -1.31 -23.66
N LEU A 204 1.68 -0.04 -24.00
CA LEU A 204 1.78 1.07 -23.06
C LEU A 204 0.75 0.94 -21.92
N ILE A 205 -0.50 0.64 -22.26
CA ILE A 205 -1.59 0.48 -21.28
C ILE A 205 -1.33 -0.73 -20.37
N ILE A 206 -0.94 -1.87 -20.96
CA ILE A 206 -0.63 -3.10 -20.21
C ILE A 206 0.50 -2.86 -19.21
N ARG A 207 1.55 -2.17 -19.65
CA ARG A 207 2.69 -1.81 -18.79
C ARG A 207 2.29 -0.84 -17.69
N ALA A 208 1.50 0.18 -18.01
CA ALA A 208 1.00 1.14 -17.02
C ALA A 208 0.09 0.47 -15.97
N GLY A 209 -0.70 -0.54 -16.37
CA GLY A 209 -1.56 -1.31 -15.49
C GLY A 209 -0.87 -2.41 -14.68
N GLY A 210 0.42 -2.69 -14.93
CA GLY A 210 1.22 -3.65 -14.16
C GLY A 210 0.66 -5.08 -14.15
N GLY A 211 -0.03 -5.50 -15.21
CA GLY A 211 -0.65 -6.84 -15.31
C GLY A 211 -1.93 -7.03 -14.48
N SER A 212 -2.41 -6.01 -13.77
CA SER A 212 -3.67 -6.01 -13.03
C SER A 212 -4.83 -5.62 -13.96
N PRO A 213 -5.84 -6.48 -14.20
CA PRO A 213 -6.99 -6.14 -15.02
C PRO A 213 -7.70 -4.87 -14.57
N ARG A 214 -7.88 -4.70 -13.26
CA ARG A 214 -8.56 -3.54 -12.70
C ARG A 214 -7.82 -2.25 -13.01
N ASP A 215 -6.51 -2.23 -12.77
CA ASP A 215 -5.70 -1.02 -12.97
C ASP A 215 -5.54 -0.74 -14.46
N THR A 216 -5.30 -1.77 -15.29
CA THR A 216 -5.21 -1.67 -16.75
C THR A 216 -6.50 -1.11 -17.37
N LEU A 217 -7.67 -1.63 -16.99
CA LEU A 217 -8.96 -1.10 -17.48
C LEU A 217 -9.25 0.31 -16.96
N SER A 218 -8.75 0.67 -15.78
CA SER A 218 -8.88 2.04 -15.26
C SER A 218 -8.03 3.03 -16.07
N VAL A 219 -6.82 2.62 -16.44
CA VAL A 219 -5.95 3.38 -17.33
C VAL A 219 -6.58 3.53 -18.72
N LEU A 220 -7.10 2.44 -19.30
CA LEU A 220 -7.80 2.49 -20.59
C LEU A 220 -9.00 3.46 -20.54
N ASP A 221 -9.82 3.40 -19.49
CA ASP A 221 -10.98 4.28 -19.31
C ASP A 221 -10.57 5.76 -19.27
N GLN A 222 -9.48 6.07 -18.57
CA GLN A 222 -8.92 7.43 -18.53
C GLN A 222 -8.43 7.91 -19.90
N LEU A 223 -7.76 7.04 -20.65
CA LEU A 223 -7.27 7.38 -21.99
C LEU A 223 -8.41 7.56 -23.00
N LEU A 224 -9.41 6.68 -22.96
CA LEU A 224 -10.58 6.79 -23.83
C LEU A 224 -11.41 8.05 -23.53
N ALA A 225 -11.46 8.50 -22.28
CA ALA A 225 -12.12 9.76 -21.92
C ALA A 225 -11.44 10.99 -22.57
N GLY A 226 -10.14 10.92 -22.86
CA GLY A 226 -9.38 11.95 -23.57
C GLY A 226 -9.31 11.76 -25.09
N ALA A 227 -9.82 10.65 -25.63
CA ALA A 227 -9.71 10.31 -27.05
C ALA A 227 -10.59 11.19 -27.94
N GLY A 228 -10.02 11.68 -29.04
CA GLY A 228 -10.70 12.46 -30.07
C GLY A 228 -11.39 11.58 -31.12
N PRO A 229 -11.89 12.17 -32.22
CA PRO A 229 -12.55 11.43 -33.31
C PRO A 229 -11.64 10.41 -34.02
N ASP A 230 -10.33 10.63 -33.97
CA ASP A 230 -9.32 9.71 -34.53
C ASP A 230 -9.07 8.49 -33.64
N GLY A 231 -9.64 8.47 -32.42
CA GLY A 231 -9.44 7.41 -31.44
C GLY A 231 -8.25 7.67 -30.53
N LEU A 232 -7.79 6.59 -29.88
CA LEU A 232 -6.63 6.59 -29.00
C LEU A 232 -5.38 6.23 -29.80
N THR A 233 -4.54 7.24 -30.07
CA THR A 233 -3.27 7.11 -30.80
C THR A 233 -2.08 7.06 -29.83
N TYR A 234 -0.92 6.63 -30.32
CA TYR A 234 0.33 6.60 -29.55
C TYR A 234 0.68 7.95 -28.94
N ASP A 235 0.68 9.01 -29.76
CA ASP A 235 1.04 10.38 -29.36
C ASP A 235 0.12 10.96 -28.29
N LEU A 236 -1.14 10.54 -28.27
CA LEU A 236 -2.10 10.95 -27.24
C LEU A 236 -1.90 10.17 -25.93
N ALA A 237 -1.62 8.86 -26.02
CA ALA A 237 -1.47 8.00 -24.86
C ALA A 237 -0.19 8.30 -24.07
N LEU A 238 0.92 8.58 -24.76
CA LEU A 238 2.25 8.77 -24.15
C LEU A 238 2.27 9.84 -23.03
N PRO A 239 1.85 11.10 -23.26
CA PRO A 239 1.87 12.13 -22.22
C PRO A 239 0.87 11.85 -21.09
N LEU A 240 -0.28 11.24 -21.40
CA LEU A 240 -1.31 10.91 -20.39
C LEU A 240 -0.87 9.77 -19.46
N LEU A 241 -0.10 8.82 -19.96
CA LEU A 241 0.47 7.73 -19.17
C LEU A 241 1.73 8.13 -18.41
N GLY A 242 2.28 9.32 -18.67
CA GLY A 242 3.55 9.78 -18.09
C GLY A 242 4.72 8.85 -18.42
N VAL A 243 4.59 8.05 -19.49
CA VAL A 243 5.64 7.15 -19.95
C VAL A 243 6.83 7.98 -20.43
N THR A 244 8.03 7.59 -20.03
CA THR A 244 9.24 8.27 -20.48
C THR A 244 9.37 8.16 -22.00
N ASP A 245 9.56 9.31 -22.66
CA ASP A 245 9.88 9.35 -24.08
C ASP A 245 11.17 8.58 -24.36
N LEU A 246 11.16 7.74 -25.40
CA LEU A 246 12.33 6.93 -25.79
C LEU A 246 13.56 7.81 -26.07
N SER A 247 13.39 9.03 -26.59
CA SER A 247 14.49 9.96 -26.83
C SER A 247 15.20 10.41 -25.56
N LEU A 248 14.49 10.51 -24.43
CA LEU A 248 15.10 10.81 -23.12
C LEU A 248 15.91 9.63 -22.60
N LEU A 249 15.45 8.40 -22.85
CA LEU A 249 16.20 7.19 -22.52
C LEU A 249 17.43 7.05 -23.42
N ASP A 250 17.28 7.23 -24.73
CA ASP A 250 18.38 7.20 -25.71
C ASP A 250 19.45 8.23 -25.30
N GLY A 251 19.05 9.47 -25.02
CA GLY A 251 19.95 10.53 -24.57
C GLY A 251 20.64 10.23 -23.23
N ALA A 252 19.97 9.56 -22.29
CA ALA A 252 20.58 9.13 -21.04
C ALA A 252 21.63 8.03 -21.25
N ILE A 253 21.32 7.03 -22.10
CA ILE A 253 22.23 5.94 -22.44
C ILE A 253 23.46 6.48 -23.20
N ASP A 254 23.27 7.33 -24.19
CA ASP A 254 24.35 7.96 -24.95
C ASP A 254 25.26 8.80 -24.04
N ALA A 255 24.67 9.58 -23.13
CA ALA A 255 25.43 10.38 -22.18
C ALA A 255 26.20 9.52 -21.16
N LEU A 256 25.63 8.39 -20.71
CA LEU A 256 26.33 7.41 -19.86
C LEU A 256 27.48 6.73 -20.62
N ALA A 257 27.28 6.38 -21.89
CA ALA A 257 28.30 5.75 -22.73
C ALA A 257 29.47 6.70 -22.99
N ALA A 258 29.17 7.95 -23.36
CA ALA A 258 30.14 9.00 -23.59
C ALA A 258 30.76 9.56 -22.30
N ARG A 259 30.18 9.25 -21.14
CA ARG A 259 30.51 9.83 -19.82
C ARG A 259 30.39 11.35 -19.80
N ASP A 260 29.40 11.87 -20.51
CA ASP A 260 29.15 13.30 -20.60
C ASP A 260 28.23 13.74 -19.46
N ALA A 261 28.84 14.27 -18.40
CA ALA A 261 28.09 14.82 -17.26
C ALA A 261 27.15 15.95 -17.70
N SER A 262 27.56 16.82 -18.61
CA SER A 262 26.72 17.93 -19.07
C SER A 262 25.47 17.42 -19.77
N ALA A 263 25.62 16.43 -20.66
CA ALA A 263 24.50 15.82 -21.36
C ALA A 263 23.55 15.11 -20.39
N ILE A 264 24.05 14.40 -19.37
CA ILE A 264 23.20 13.76 -18.36
C ILE A 264 22.35 14.78 -17.61
N PHE A 265 22.94 15.87 -17.13
CA PHE A 265 22.18 16.88 -16.38
C PHE A 265 21.15 17.60 -17.29
N HIS A 266 21.47 17.81 -18.57
CA HIS A 266 20.47 18.31 -19.54
C HIS A 266 19.32 17.32 -19.76
N THR A 267 19.61 16.02 -19.85
CA THR A 267 18.55 15.00 -19.94
C THR A 267 17.65 15.02 -18.70
N ILE A 268 18.22 15.17 -17.50
CA ILE A 268 17.44 15.31 -16.26
C ILE A 268 16.57 16.58 -16.30
N ASP A 269 17.11 17.71 -16.73
CA ASP A 269 16.33 18.93 -16.90
C ASP A 269 15.16 18.70 -17.86
N ASN A 270 15.39 18.07 -19.01
CA ASN A 270 14.33 17.76 -19.98
C ASN A 270 13.26 16.81 -19.40
N VAL A 271 13.65 15.81 -18.60
CA VAL A 271 12.72 14.91 -17.88
C VAL A 271 11.80 15.73 -16.96
N ILE A 272 12.37 16.65 -16.18
CA ILE A 272 11.62 17.48 -15.23
C ILE A 272 10.75 18.52 -15.96
N GLU A 273 11.27 19.20 -16.97
CA GLU A 273 10.55 20.21 -17.77
C GLU A 273 9.39 19.59 -18.55
N SER A 274 9.53 18.34 -19.00
CA SER A 274 8.47 17.58 -19.66
C SER A 274 7.43 17.03 -18.68
N GLY A 275 7.63 17.23 -17.36
CA GLY A 275 6.69 16.81 -16.31
C GLY A 275 6.73 15.32 -15.97
N HIS A 276 7.76 14.58 -16.41
CA HIS A 276 7.89 13.16 -16.06
C HIS A 276 8.24 12.99 -14.58
N GLU A 277 7.67 11.95 -13.96
CA GLU A 277 8.02 11.58 -12.59
C GLU A 277 9.45 11.00 -12.55
N PRO A 278 10.38 11.54 -11.73
CA PRO A 278 11.77 11.05 -11.66
C PRO A 278 11.89 9.55 -11.37
N ARG A 279 10.99 9.03 -10.53
CA ARG A 279 10.94 7.60 -10.20
C ARG A 279 10.52 6.75 -11.39
N ARG A 280 9.58 7.24 -12.21
CA ARG A 280 9.15 6.56 -13.44
C ARG A 280 10.31 6.51 -14.44
N PHE A 281 10.98 7.64 -14.65
CA PHE A 281 12.18 7.71 -15.48
C PHE A 281 13.26 6.71 -15.03
N ALA A 282 13.55 6.63 -13.73
CA ALA A 282 14.53 5.68 -13.18
C ALA A 282 14.14 4.21 -13.42
N LEU A 283 12.86 3.86 -13.27
CA LEU A 283 12.34 2.53 -13.60
C LEU A 283 12.48 2.21 -15.10
N ASP A 284 12.11 3.15 -15.97
CA ASP A 284 12.22 2.96 -17.43
C ASP A 284 13.71 2.88 -17.87
N LEU A 285 14.62 3.61 -17.20
CA LEU A 285 16.06 3.50 -17.41
C LEU A 285 16.61 2.14 -16.96
N LEU A 286 16.13 1.60 -15.84
CA LEU A 286 16.49 0.25 -15.38
C LEU A 286 16.06 -0.81 -16.40
N ASP A 287 14.83 -0.73 -16.92
CA ASP A 287 14.34 -1.62 -17.96
C ASP A 287 15.21 -1.52 -19.23
N ARG A 288 15.59 -0.30 -19.65
CA ARG A 288 16.51 -0.09 -20.78
C ARG A 288 17.88 -0.73 -20.53
N LEU A 289 18.48 -0.55 -19.36
CA LEU A 289 19.77 -1.17 -19.02
C LEU A 289 19.70 -2.70 -19.02
N ARG A 290 18.60 -3.28 -18.52
CA ARG A 290 18.32 -4.72 -18.60
C ARG A 290 18.25 -5.17 -20.06
N ASP A 291 17.50 -4.47 -20.90
CA ASP A 291 17.33 -4.82 -22.31
C ASP A 291 18.66 -4.79 -23.05
N LEU A 292 19.49 -3.76 -22.84
CA LEU A 292 20.83 -3.69 -23.40
C LEU A 292 21.71 -4.85 -22.93
N LEU A 293 21.62 -5.25 -21.65
CA LEU A 293 22.36 -6.41 -21.13
C LEU A 293 21.91 -7.71 -21.81
N VAL A 294 20.62 -7.90 -22.00
CA VAL A 294 20.06 -9.08 -22.70
C VAL A 294 20.50 -9.09 -24.16
N VAL A 295 20.39 -7.97 -24.88
CA VAL A 295 20.88 -7.83 -26.27
C VAL A 295 22.38 -8.12 -26.36
N ARG A 296 23.17 -7.71 -25.36
CA ARG A 296 24.62 -7.93 -25.33
C ARG A 296 25.01 -9.38 -25.06
N THR A 297 24.17 -10.13 -24.33
CA THR A 297 24.48 -11.49 -23.86
C THR A 297 23.82 -12.59 -24.70
N VAL A 298 22.64 -12.33 -25.27
CA VAL A 298 21.86 -13.31 -26.02
C VAL A 298 21.81 -12.92 -27.50
N PRO A 299 22.35 -13.75 -28.41
CA PRO A 299 22.16 -13.56 -29.84
C PRO A 299 20.68 -13.59 -30.21
N ASP A 300 20.23 -12.65 -31.04
CA ASP A 300 18.84 -12.54 -31.49
C ASP A 300 17.80 -12.42 -30.36
N ALA A 301 18.15 -11.71 -29.28
CA ALA A 301 17.26 -11.48 -28.14
C ALA A 301 15.90 -10.85 -28.53
N VAL A 302 15.92 -9.90 -29.47
CA VAL A 302 14.71 -9.20 -29.93
C VAL A 302 13.80 -10.15 -30.73
N GLY A 303 14.37 -10.96 -31.65
CA GLY A 303 13.62 -11.94 -32.42
C GLY A 303 13.00 -13.05 -31.56
N GLN A 304 13.63 -13.38 -30.43
CA GLN A 304 13.12 -14.33 -29.43
C GLN A 304 12.10 -13.72 -28.45
N GLY A 305 11.82 -12.42 -28.54
CA GLY A 305 10.88 -11.73 -27.64
C GLY A 305 11.39 -11.61 -26.20
N LEU A 306 12.71 -11.64 -25.97
CA LEU A 306 13.31 -11.47 -24.65
C LEU A 306 13.44 -10.00 -24.23
N VAL A 307 13.29 -9.10 -25.21
CA VAL A 307 13.40 -7.64 -25.06
C VAL A 307 12.07 -7.03 -25.48
N ASP A 308 11.49 -6.20 -24.61
CA ASP A 308 10.19 -5.56 -24.84
C ASP A 308 10.39 -4.25 -25.61
N ALA A 309 10.88 -4.37 -26.84
CA ALA A 309 11.11 -3.24 -27.74
C ALA A 309 10.52 -3.50 -29.14
N PRO A 310 10.00 -2.46 -29.79
CA PRO A 310 9.60 -2.53 -31.19
C PRO A 310 10.72 -3.06 -32.10
N VAL A 311 10.37 -3.92 -33.07
CA VAL A 311 11.33 -4.63 -33.94
C VAL A 311 12.18 -3.66 -34.77
N ASP A 312 11.62 -2.51 -35.14
CA ASP A 312 12.30 -1.43 -35.86
C ASP A 312 13.39 -0.74 -35.02
N ARG A 313 13.39 -0.91 -33.69
CA ARG A 313 14.42 -0.40 -32.79
C ARG A 313 15.53 -1.39 -32.46
N ALA A 314 15.47 -2.61 -32.99
CA ALA A 314 16.47 -3.65 -32.72
C ALA A 314 17.91 -3.21 -33.04
N ASP A 315 18.09 -2.46 -34.13
CA ASP A 315 19.41 -1.98 -34.55
C ASP A 315 19.96 -0.88 -33.64
N VAL A 316 19.09 0.02 -33.15
CA VAL A 316 19.45 1.08 -32.20
C VAL A 316 19.90 0.46 -30.87
N LEU A 317 19.11 -0.47 -30.33
CA LEU A 317 19.45 -1.17 -29.08
C LEU A 317 20.75 -1.97 -29.21
N ARG A 318 21.01 -2.57 -30.37
CA ARG A 318 22.26 -3.28 -30.62
C ARG A 318 23.46 -2.32 -30.63
N ALA A 319 23.33 -1.17 -31.30
CA ALA A 319 24.38 -0.16 -31.34
C ALA A 319 24.68 0.41 -29.94
N GLU A 320 23.66 0.69 -29.13
CA GLU A 320 23.83 1.11 -27.73
C GLU A 320 24.48 0.03 -26.87
N ALA A 321 24.01 -1.21 -26.97
CA ALA A 321 24.54 -2.33 -26.19
C ALA A 321 26.04 -2.58 -26.48
N GLU A 322 26.50 -2.32 -27.70
CA GLU A 322 27.90 -2.43 -28.08
C GLU A 322 28.82 -1.41 -27.39
N GLN A 323 28.28 -0.26 -26.97
CA GLN A 323 29.03 0.78 -26.26
C GLN A 323 29.39 0.38 -24.83
N PHE A 324 28.75 -0.64 -24.28
CA PHE A 324 28.97 -1.13 -22.92
C PHE A 324 29.46 -2.58 -22.88
N SER A 325 30.21 -2.91 -21.83
CA SER A 325 30.45 -4.31 -21.45
C SER A 325 29.28 -4.87 -20.62
N PRO A 326 29.04 -6.20 -20.64
CA PRO A 326 28.02 -6.83 -19.78
C PRO A 326 28.20 -6.51 -18.29
N ALA A 327 29.46 -6.44 -17.82
CA ALA A 327 29.77 -6.11 -16.42
C ALA A 327 29.37 -4.67 -16.07
N GLN A 328 29.60 -3.71 -16.99
CA GLN A 328 29.16 -2.33 -16.80
C GLN A 328 27.65 -2.20 -16.78
N LEU A 329 26.93 -2.81 -17.73
CA LEU A 329 25.47 -2.78 -17.76
C LEU A 329 24.86 -3.37 -16.48
N SER A 330 25.43 -4.47 -15.97
CA SER A 330 25.00 -5.07 -14.70
C SER A 330 25.24 -4.14 -13.50
N ALA A 331 26.40 -3.50 -13.42
CA ALA A 331 26.71 -2.55 -12.36
C ALA A 331 25.79 -1.32 -12.39
N LEU A 332 25.56 -0.75 -13.58
CA LEU A 332 24.63 0.37 -13.76
C LEU A 332 23.21 -0.01 -13.36
N ALA A 333 22.72 -1.18 -13.81
CA ALA A 333 21.38 -1.66 -13.46
C ALA A 333 21.22 -1.90 -11.95
N THR A 334 22.25 -2.42 -11.29
CA THR A 334 22.24 -2.64 -9.84
C THR A 334 22.13 -1.31 -9.09
N GLU A 335 22.95 -0.32 -9.45
CA GLU A 335 22.93 1.01 -8.81
C GLU A 335 21.58 1.71 -8.99
N VAL A 336 20.97 1.64 -10.18
CA VAL A 336 19.63 2.20 -10.40
C VAL A 336 18.59 1.46 -9.54
N ASN A 337 18.62 0.12 -9.54
CA ASN A 337 17.70 -0.70 -8.76
C ASN A 337 17.73 -0.37 -7.26
N ASP A 338 18.93 -0.23 -6.69
CA ASP A 338 19.10 0.04 -5.27
C ASP A 338 18.58 1.43 -4.86
N ARG A 339 18.70 2.43 -5.76
CA ARG A 339 18.27 3.82 -5.50
C ARG A 339 16.81 4.12 -5.85
N ILE A 340 16.13 3.27 -6.63
CA ILE A 340 14.70 3.49 -6.98
C ILE A 340 13.81 3.56 -5.74
N ALA A 341 14.13 2.80 -4.69
CA ALA A 341 13.38 2.82 -3.43
C ALA A 341 13.43 4.21 -2.76
N ASP A 342 14.58 4.88 -2.79
CA ASP A 342 14.80 6.19 -2.17
C ASP A 342 13.99 7.30 -2.83
N LEU A 343 13.65 7.15 -4.12
CA LEU A 343 12.82 8.11 -4.84
C LEU A 343 11.36 8.12 -4.37
N ARG A 344 10.90 7.08 -3.66
CA ARG A 344 9.51 6.95 -3.23
C ARG A 344 9.23 7.85 -2.02
N GLY A 345 8.40 8.88 -2.21
CA GLY A 345 7.98 9.78 -1.13
C GLY A 345 9.07 10.77 -0.69
N ALA A 346 10.13 10.92 -1.50
CA ALA A 346 11.18 11.89 -1.25
C ALA A 346 10.66 13.33 -1.32
N THR A 347 11.19 14.19 -0.45
CA THR A 347 10.90 15.64 -0.45
C THR A 347 11.47 16.35 -1.68
N SER A 348 12.59 15.85 -2.22
CA SER A 348 13.22 16.36 -3.44
C SER A 348 13.61 15.20 -4.39
N PRO A 349 12.65 14.59 -5.11
CA PRO A 349 12.94 13.48 -6.03
C PRO A 349 13.90 13.83 -7.16
N ARG A 350 13.88 15.09 -7.62
CA ARG A 350 14.82 15.62 -8.62
C ARG A 350 16.28 15.50 -8.15
N LEU A 351 16.58 15.95 -6.94
CA LEU A 351 17.94 15.91 -6.39
C LEU A 351 18.44 14.45 -6.26
N LEU A 352 17.57 13.53 -5.83
CA LEU A 352 17.93 12.12 -5.72
C LEU A 352 18.21 11.49 -7.10
N LEU A 353 17.45 11.88 -8.13
CA LEU A 353 17.72 11.48 -9.51
C LEU A 353 19.08 12.04 -9.99
N GLU A 354 19.36 13.32 -9.74
CA GLU A 354 20.66 13.96 -10.04
C GLU A 354 21.84 13.23 -9.38
N VAL A 355 21.71 12.90 -8.09
CA VAL A 355 22.74 12.15 -7.34
C VAL A 355 22.91 10.73 -7.89
N MET A 356 21.81 10.04 -8.18
CA MET A 356 21.84 8.71 -8.80
C MET A 356 22.59 8.74 -10.13
N MET A 357 22.23 9.65 -11.03
CA MET A 357 22.85 9.75 -12.35
C MET A 357 24.33 10.16 -12.26
N ALA A 358 24.70 11.01 -11.31
CA ALA A 358 26.10 11.31 -11.02
C ALA A 358 26.88 10.08 -10.56
N HIS A 359 26.29 9.22 -9.72
CA HIS A 359 26.93 7.97 -9.30
C HIS A 359 27.11 7.00 -10.46
N LEU A 360 26.13 6.87 -11.36
CA LEU A 360 26.24 6.04 -12.56
C LEU A 360 27.45 6.43 -13.43
N LEU A 361 27.74 7.73 -13.57
CA LEU A 361 28.93 8.21 -14.30
C LEU A 361 30.24 7.72 -13.66
N THR A 362 30.30 7.64 -12.33
CA THR A 362 31.51 7.22 -11.60
C THR A 362 31.74 5.70 -11.62
N LEU A 363 30.67 4.90 -11.66
CA LEU A 363 30.78 3.43 -11.69
C LEU A 363 31.46 2.91 -12.97
N GLY A 364 31.31 3.61 -14.08
CA GLY A 364 32.00 3.30 -15.33
C GLY A 364 33.53 3.34 -15.20
N GLU A 365 34.05 4.08 -14.23
CA GLU A 365 35.49 4.27 -14.00
C GLU A 365 36.12 3.06 -13.29
N SER A 366 35.42 2.48 -12.30
CA SER A 366 35.92 1.35 -11.49
C SER A 366 36.02 0.04 -12.29
N VAL A 367 35.08 -0.22 -13.19
CA VAL A 367 35.06 -1.46 -13.99
C VAL A 367 36.00 -1.39 -15.19
N ALA A 368 36.24 -0.20 -15.75
CA ALA A 368 37.19 0.01 -16.85
C ALA A 368 38.66 0.07 -16.39
N ALA A 369 38.90 0.39 -15.12
CA ALA A 369 40.24 0.62 -14.57
C ALA A 369 40.84 -0.59 -13.84
N GLN A 370 40.49 -1.83 -14.17
CA GLN A 370 41.30 -3.00 -13.80
C GLN A 370 42.53 -3.06 -14.72
N PRO A 371 43.74 -2.67 -14.26
CA PRO A 371 44.94 -2.86 -15.05
C PRO A 371 45.35 -4.32 -14.85
N SER A 372 45.60 -5.04 -15.95
CA SER A 372 46.31 -6.31 -15.91
C SER A 372 47.74 -6.08 -15.39
N ALA A 373 47.92 -6.12 -14.07
CA ALA A 373 49.21 -6.08 -13.39
C ALA A 373 49.38 -7.42 -12.65
N GLY A 374 50.45 -8.19 -12.80
CA GLY A 374 51.60 -8.12 -13.68
C GLY A 374 52.34 -9.45 -13.52
N ALA A 375 52.60 -10.14 -14.64
CA ALA A 375 53.49 -11.28 -14.67
C ALA A 375 54.93 -10.78 -14.83
N ALA A 376 55.64 -10.63 -13.71
CA ALA A 376 57.08 -10.52 -13.64
C ALA A 376 57.51 -11.19 -12.32
N GLY A 377 58.36 -12.19 -12.24
CA GLY A 377 59.12 -12.97 -13.20
C GLY A 377 60.18 -13.69 -12.39
N VAL A 378 60.35 -15.01 -12.55
CA VAL A 378 61.56 -15.70 -12.05
C VAL A 378 61.90 -16.86 -13.00
N GLY A 379 63.04 -16.70 -13.70
CA GLY A 379 64.02 -17.76 -13.93
C GLY A 379 63.71 -18.84 -14.96
N ALA A 380 64.21 -18.65 -16.18
CA ALA A 380 64.71 -19.77 -17.00
C ALA A 380 65.98 -20.36 -16.34
N PRO A 381 66.35 -21.62 -16.65
CA PRO A 381 67.14 -21.83 -17.86
C PRO A 381 66.76 -23.06 -18.70
N SER A 382 67.16 -22.93 -19.96
CA SER A 382 67.06 -23.83 -21.10
C SER A 382 67.76 -25.19 -20.92
N GLY A 383 67.16 -26.23 -21.52
CA GLY A 383 67.82 -27.49 -21.86
C GLY A 383 66.98 -28.27 -22.88
N GLY A 384 67.34 -28.23 -24.16
CA GLY A 384 66.65 -28.94 -25.24
C GLY A 384 67.06 -30.41 -25.37
N ASN A 385 66.19 -31.24 -25.94
CA ASN A 385 66.45 -31.95 -27.20
C ASN A 385 65.26 -32.81 -27.68
N ALA A 386 65.07 -32.80 -29.01
CA ALA A 386 64.72 -33.91 -29.91
C ALA A 386 63.46 -34.79 -29.67
N GLY A 387 62.44 -34.55 -30.52
CA GLY A 387 62.09 -35.45 -31.63
C GLY A 387 61.24 -36.70 -31.36
N GLY A 388 60.04 -36.77 -31.97
CA GLY A 388 59.36 -38.05 -32.20
C GLY A 388 57.84 -38.00 -32.41
N THR A 389 57.43 -37.72 -33.66
CA THR A 389 56.27 -38.28 -34.38
C THR A 389 54.94 -38.56 -33.65
N SER A 390 53.86 -37.89 -34.11
CA SER A 390 52.69 -38.50 -34.82
C SER A 390 51.37 -37.77 -34.54
N GLY A 391 50.52 -37.67 -35.57
CA GLY A 391 49.05 -37.61 -35.41
C GLY A 391 48.39 -36.25 -35.56
N ALA A 392 47.82 -36.01 -36.75
CA ALA A 392 46.82 -34.99 -37.01
C ALA A 392 45.55 -35.19 -36.16
N GLY A 393 44.87 -34.09 -35.80
CA GLY A 393 43.53 -34.16 -35.21
C GLY A 393 43.11 -32.91 -34.44
N ALA A 394 42.97 -31.77 -35.13
CA ALA A 394 42.22 -30.63 -34.61
C ALA A 394 40.72 -30.98 -34.58
N ALA A 395 40.26 -31.55 -33.47
CA ALA A 395 38.86 -31.61 -33.05
C ALA A 395 38.76 -32.31 -31.67
N ALA A 396 39.06 -31.59 -30.58
CA ALA A 396 38.57 -31.89 -29.21
C ALA A 396 39.22 -30.95 -28.18
N ALA A 397 38.77 -29.71 -28.10
CA ALA A 397 39.03 -28.83 -26.96
C ALA A 397 37.86 -27.85 -26.73
N ALA A 398 36.64 -28.39 -26.84
CA ALA A 398 35.38 -27.74 -26.44
C ALA A 398 34.49 -28.71 -25.63
N ALA A 399 35.11 -29.62 -24.88
CA ALA A 399 34.41 -30.62 -24.04
C ALA A 399 35.18 -30.89 -22.74
N ALA A 400 35.56 -29.83 -22.02
CA ALA A 400 36.22 -29.92 -20.72
C ALA A 400 35.67 -28.91 -19.67
N ALA A 401 34.38 -28.56 -19.79
CA ALA A 401 33.64 -27.81 -18.76
C ALA A 401 32.18 -28.29 -18.59
N ALA A 402 31.89 -29.55 -18.95
CA ALA A 402 30.56 -30.17 -18.80
C ALA A 402 30.64 -31.66 -18.39
N ALA A 403 31.61 -32.03 -17.55
CA ALA A 403 31.78 -33.40 -17.07
C ALA A 403 32.18 -33.45 -15.58
N ALA A 404 31.38 -32.80 -14.72
CA ALA A 404 31.45 -32.95 -13.26
C ALA A 404 30.05 -33.01 -12.59
N ALA A 405 29.01 -33.42 -13.32
CA ALA A 405 27.67 -33.61 -12.79
C ALA A 405 26.88 -34.68 -13.57
N ALA A 406 27.34 -35.93 -13.55
CA ALA A 406 26.53 -37.11 -13.91
C ALA A 406 27.28 -38.42 -13.59
N SER A 407 27.27 -38.84 -12.32
CA SER A 407 27.46 -40.25 -11.92
C SER A 407 27.09 -40.41 -10.44
N GLY A 408 25.80 -40.65 -10.19
CA GLY A 408 25.27 -41.08 -8.89
C GLY A 408 24.30 -42.24 -9.13
N GLN A 409 24.84 -43.46 -9.10
CA GLN A 409 24.12 -44.71 -9.33
C GLN A 409 23.20 -45.03 -8.14
N VAL A 410 21.89 -45.12 -8.40
CA VAL A 410 20.86 -45.53 -7.44
C VAL A 410 20.89 -47.05 -7.26
N ARG A 411 21.20 -47.51 -6.04
CA ARG A 411 21.01 -48.90 -5.60
C ARG A 411 19.54 -49.14 -5.27
N SER A 412 18.89 -49.95 -6.09
CA SER A 412 17.53 -50.46 -5.87
C SER A 412 17.51 -51.50 -4.74
N LYS A 413 16.67 -51.31 -3.72
CA LYS A 413 16.25 -52.38 -2.79
C LYS A 413 14.86 -52.86 -3.23
N SER A 414 14.76 -54.17 -3.42
CA SER A 414 13.58 -54.92 -3.85
C SER A 414 12.58 -55.11 -2.71
N THR A 415 11.29 -54.93 -3.01
CA THR A 415 10.14 -55.30 -2.16
C THR A 415 9.35 -56.42 -2.86
N PRO A 416 8.78 -57.41 -2.14
CA PRO A 416 8.15 -58.59 -2.76
C PRO A 416 6.73 -58.33 -3.31
N PRO A 417 6.21 -59.19 -4.21
CA PRO A 417 4.91 -59.01 -4.87
C PRO A 417 3.70 -59.42 -4.01
N PRO A 418 2.47 -58.97 -4.35
CA PRO A 418 1.27 -59.16 -3.55
C PRO A 418 0.65 -60.56 -3.72
N GLN A 419 0.15 -61.13 -2.61
CA GLN A 419 -0.65 -62.37 -2.58
C GLN A 419 -2.17 -62.10 -2.58
N PRO A 420 -3.00 -63.04 -3.07
CA PRO A 420 -4.42 -62.83 -3.35
C PRO A 420 -5.35 -63.07 -2.13
N ALA A 421 -6.48 -62.36 -2.11
CA ALA A 421 -7.52 -62.43 -1.08
C ALA A 421 -8.35 -63.74 -1.13
N PRO A 422 -8.77 -64.28 0.04
CA PRO A 422 -9.89 -65.22 0.17
C PRO A 422 -11.17 -64.57 0.78
N PRO A 423 -12.34 -65.25 0.73
CA PRO A 423 -13.64 -64.61 0.53
C PRO A 423 -14.53 -64.40 1.78
N VAL A 424 -15.46 -63.45 1.62
CA VAL A 424 -16.75 -63.15 2.27
C VAL A 424 -17.27 -64.07 3.39
N ARG A 425 -17.66 -63.46 4.53
CA ARG A 425 -18.84 -63.87 5.33
C ARG A 425 -19.65 -62.66 5.82
N LYS A 426 -20.92 -62.62 5.41
CA LYS A 426 -22.03 -61.85 6.04
C LYS A 426 -22.20 -62.28 7.51
N PRO A 427 -22.66 -61.36 8.37
CA PRO A 427 -23.93 -61.61 9.06
C PRO A 427 -24.99 -60.55 8.78
N GLU A 428 -26.22 -61.03 8.72
CA GLU A 428 -27.49 -60.32 8.55
C GLU A 428 -28.03 -59.80 9.92
N PRO A 429 -29.22 -59.18 10.01
CA PRO A 429 -29.42 -57.89 10.67
C PRO A 429 -30.02 -58.02 12.08
N ALA A 430 -29.80 -57.01 12.93
CA ALA A 430 -30.59 -56.81 14.14
C ALA A 430 -31.48 -55.56 13.97
N GLN A 431 -32.78 -55.79 13.79
CA GLN A 431 -33.88 -54.88 14.13
C GLN A 431 -34.68 -55.54 15.27
N PRO A 432 -35.62 -54.87 15.95
CA PRO A 432 -35.58 -53.53 16.53
C PRO A 432 -35.99 -53.58 18.03
N ALA A 433 -35.69 -52.54 18.82
CA ALA A 433 -36.35 -52.33 20.10
C ALA A 433 -36.88 -50.89 20.20
N GLN A 434 -38.17 -50.74 19.93
CA GLN A 434 -39.05 -49.72 20.51
C GLN A 434 -40.07 -50.46 21.40
N PRO A 435 -40.85 -49.83 22.31
CA PRO A 435 -40.96 -48.41 22.64
C PRO A 435 -40.90 -48.11 24.16
N ALA A 436 -40.62 -46.87 24.53
CA ALA A 436 -41.10 -46.32 25.81
C ALA A 436 -41.47 -44.83 25.65
N GLN A 437 -42.75 -44.58 25.43
CA GLN A 437 -43.50 -43.40 25.85
C GLN A 437 -44.69 -43.92 26.67
N PRO A 438 -45.37 -43.16 27.55
CA PRO A 438 -45.38 -41.70 27.68
C PRO A 438 -45.32 -41.16 29.14
N ALA A 439 -44.94 -39.89 29.32
CA ALA A 439 -45.35 -39.10 30.48
C ALA A 439 -45.39 -37.59 30.15
N GLN A 440 -46.55 -37.11 29.73
CA GLN A 440 -47.11 -35.78 30.01
C GLN A 440 -48.50 -36.08 30.63
N PRO A 441 -49.06 -35.28 31.56
CA PRO A 441 -49.15 -33.81 31.44
C PRO A 441 -49.09 -33.01 32.77
N ALA A 442 -48.77 -31.71 32.68
CA ALA A 442 -49.37 -30.66 33.52
C ALA A 442 -49.00 -29.25 33.02
N GLN A 443 -49.93 -28.60 32.31
CA GLN A 443 -50.22 -27.16 32.38
C GLN A 443 -51.67 -27.03 32.89
N PRO A 444 -51.99 -25.99 33.68
CA PRO A 444 -52.56 -24.74 33.15
C PRO A 444 -51.91 -23.48 33.79
N GLU A 445 -51.55 -22.41 33.07
CA GLU A 445 -52.40 -21.33 32.50
C GLU A 445 -52.90 -20.31 33.58
N PRO A 446 -53.30 -19.07 33.26
CA PRO A 446 -52.61 -17.89 32.68
C PRO A 446 -52.70 -16.64 33.59
N GLU A 447 -52.03 -15.53 33.25
CA GLU A 447 -52.59 -14.20 33.55
C GLU A 447 -52.17 -13.12 32.51
N GLN A 448 -53.19 -12.48 31.94
CA GLN A 448 -53.26 -11.24 31.13
C GLN A 448 -54.29 -10.32 31.85
N PRO A 449 -54.60 -9.06 31.43
CA PRO A 449 -53.81 -7.91 30.96
C PRO A 449 -54.32 -6.52 31.51
N LYS A 450 -53.68 -5.40 31.05
CA LYS A 450 -54.17 -3.98 30.88
C LYS A 450 -54.33 -3.06 32.12
N PRO A 451 -54.45 -1.69 32.00
CA PRO A 451 -54.77 -0.81 30.84
C PRO A 451 -53.89 0.49 30.67
N ALA A 452 -54.37 1.42 29.83
CA ALA A 452 -53.69 2.47 29.04
C ALA A 452 -53.81 3.95 29.53
N GLU A 453 -52.92 4.81 28.97
CA GLU A 453 -53.00 6.25 28.55
C GLU A 453 -53.41 7.38 29.55
N PRO A 454 -53.01 8.68 29.37
CA PRO A 454 -53.12 9.49 28.12
C PRO A 454 -52.00 10.53 27.78
N GLN A 455 -52.12 11.10 26.57
CA GLN A 455 -51.41 12.27 25.98
C GLN A 455 -51.73 13.62 26.67
N PRO A 456 -51.05 14.74 26.31
CA PRO A 456 -51.54 15.65 25.24
C PRO A 456 -50.41 16.16 24.31
N GLU A 457 -50.60 16.24 22.98
CA GLU A 457 -51.18 17.35 22.17
C GLU A 457 -50.66 18.77 22.45
N THR A 458 -49.91 19.36 21.50
CA THR A 458 -50.25 20.59 20.72
C THR A 458 -49.05 20.98 19.83
N SER A 459 -49.14 20.90 18.50
CA SER A 459 -49.63 21.91 17.54
C SER A 459 -48.60 23.01 17.20
N GLN A 460 -48.10 22.96 15.95
CA GLN A 460 -47.40 24.05 15.25
C GLN A 460 -48.29 25.30 15.10
N PRO A 461 -47.75 26.48 14.74
CA PRO A 461 -47.63 26.82 13.32
C PRO A 461 -46.36 27.62 12.91
N GLU A 462 -46.06 27.48 11.61
CA GLU A 462 -45.11 28.18 10.74
C GLU A 462 -45.63 29.61 10.35
N PRO A 463 -45.01 30.34 9.40
CA PRO A 463 -43.86 31.25 9.49
C PRO A 463 -44.23 32.75 9.34
N ALA A 464 -43.30 33.66 9.65
CA ALA A 464 -43.34 35.04 9.16
C ALA A 464 -41.95 35.51 8.69
N GLN A 465 -41.92 35.97 7.44
CA GLN A 465 -40.80 36.63 6.77
C GLN A 465 -40.51 37.99 7.42
N SER A 466 -39.23 38.38 7.49
CA SER A 466 -38.82 39.78 7.59
C SER A 466 -37.43 39.99 6.98
N GLU A 467 -37.41 40.76 5.89
CA GLU A 467 -36.23 41.42 5.31
C GLU A 467 -36.17 42.88 5.84
N PRO A 468 -35.11 43.67 5.58
CA PRO A 468 -34.01 43.94 6.51
C PRO A 468 -34.08 45.35 7.13
N ALA A 469 -33.57 45.50 8.36
CA ALA A 469 -33.29 46.80 8.98
C ALA A 469 -31.78 47.06 8.99
N ALA A 470 -31.39 48.18 8.40
CA ALA A 470 -30.01 48.68 8.35
C ALA A 470 -29.47 49.00 9.76
N SER A 471 -28.20 48.64 9.99
CA SER A 471 -27.44 49.02 11.19
C SER A 471 -26.19 49.85 10.83
N PRO A 472 -25.76 50.79 11.69
CA PRO A 472 -24.72 51.76 11.40
C PRO A 472 -23.32 51.16 11.51
N ALA A 473 -22.43 51.61 10.62
CA ALA A 473 -21.04 51.19 10.57
C ALA A 473 -20.16 51.92 11.60
N GLY A 474 -19.21 51.18 12.17
CA GLY A 474 -17.87 51.72 12.40
C GLY A 474 -17.43 51.92 13.85
N THR A 475 -17.55 50.92 14.73
CA THR A 475 -16.66 50.81 15.92
C THR A 475 -16.51 49.39 16.49
N GLU A 476 -17.46 48.47 16.27
CA GLU A 476 -17.42 47.08 16.81
C GLU A 476 -16.61 46.07 15.97
N SER A 477 -16.30 46.37 14.70
CA SER A 477 -15.67 45.41 13.78
C SER A 477 -14.26 44.97 14.20
N THR A 478 -13.52 45.82 14.91
CA THR A 478 -12.11 45.55 15.28
C THR A 478 -11.98 44.52 16.41
N ASP A 479 -12.98 44.41 17.30
CA ASP A 479 -12.95 43.49 18.46
C ASP A 479 -13.39 42.07 18.06
N LEU A 480 -14.40 41.95 17.19
CA LEU A 480 -14.87 40.67 16.63
C LEU A 480 -13.82 40.02 15.71
N ASP A 481 -13.08 40.84 14.97
CA ASP A 481 -11.97 40.38 14.14
C ASP A 481 -10.81 39.81 14.96
N ALA A 482 -10.45 40.48 16.07
CA ALA A 482 -9.42 40.00 16.98
C ALA A 482 -9.85 38.73 17.74
N LEU A 483 -11.15 38.59 18.02
CA LEU A 483 -11.76 37.38 18.58
C LEU A 483 -11.69 36.21 17.59
N TYR A 484 -12.03 36.43 16.32
CA TYR A 484 -11.91 35.41 15.28
C TYR A 484 -10.46 34.95 15.08
N ASP A 485 -9.51 35.89 15.01
CA ASP A 485 -8.09 35.56 14.88
C ASP A 485 -7.54 34.78 16.09
N ARG A 486 -8.18 34.90 17.26
CA ARG A 486 -7.88 34.06 18.44
C ARG A 486 -8.49 32.66 18.30
N VAL A 487 -9.75 32.56 17.86
CA VAL A 487 -10.43 31.28 17.61
C VAL A 487 -9.68 30.44 16.57
N VAL A 488 -9.20 31.06 15.48
CA VAL A 488 -8.44 30.36 14.43
C VAL A 488 -7.10 29.85 14.97
N ARG A 489 -6.40 30.64 15.80
CA ARG A 489 -5.12 30.24 16.39
C ARG A 489 -5.28 29.11 17.41
N ASP A 490 -6.32 29.17 18.23
CA ASP A 490 -6.52 28.24 19.35
C ASP A 490 -7.51 27.11 19.01
N TRP A 491 -7.88 26.96 17.72
CA TRP A 491 -8.90 26.03 17.24
C TRP A 491 -8.69 24.59 17.72
N THR A 492 -7.46 24.09 17.64
CA THR A 492 -7.10 22.73 18.05
C THR A 492 -7.33 22.52 19.55
N THR A 493 -6.98 23.52 20.37
CA THR A 493 -7.15 23.48 21.83
C THR A 493 -8.63 23.57 22.21
N LEU A 494 -9.39 24.45 21.54
CA LEU A 494 -10.84 24.57 21.74
C LEU A 494 -11.56 23.24 21.42
N ARG A 495 -11.19 22.58 20.32
CA ARG A 495 -11.74 21.27 19.94
C ARG A 495 -11.46 20.19 20.98
N GLN A 496 -10.23 20.12 21.48
CA GLN A 496 -9.86 19.17 22.53
C GLN A 496 -10.63 19.42 23.83
N SER A 497 -10.81 20.68 24.23
CA SER A 497 -11.62 21.03 25.41
C SER A 497 -13.11 20.69 25.23
N VAL A 498 -13.65 20.75 24.01
CA VAL A 498 -15.01 20.22 23.75
C VAL A 498 -15.07 18.71 24.00
N GLY A 499 -14.01 18.00 23.67
CA GLY A 499 -13.87 16.55 23.90
C GLY A 499 -13.89 16.12 25.36
N GLU A 500 -13.42 16.97 26.27
CA GLU A 500 -13.45 16.71 27.72
C GLU A 500 -14.89 16.70 28.27
N ARG A 501 -15.81 17.45 27.65
CA ARG A 501 -17.24 17.48 28.01
C ARG A 501 -18.09 16.53 27.17
N ASN A 502 -17.84 16.48 25.86
CA ASN A 502 -18.64 15.72 24.92
C ASN A 502 -17.75 15.14 23.80
N LYS A 503 -17.34 13.88 23.99
CA LYS A 503 -16.48 13.15 23.05
C LYS A 503 -17.08 13.04 21.64
N VAL A 504 -18.41 13.00 21.55
CA VAL A 504 -19.12 12.94 20.26
C VAL A 504 -19.01 14.28 19.52
N ALA A 505 -19.15 15.41 20.22
CA ALA A 505 -18.98 16.73 19.63
C ALA A 505 -17.54 17.00 19.14
N GLU A 506 -16.52 16.51 19.86
CA GLU A 506 -15.12 16.59 19.42
C GLU A 506 -14.88 15.84 18.10
N ILE A 507 -15.42 14.62 17.98
CA ILE A 507 -15.32 13.83 16.76
C ILE A 507 -15.99 14.57 15.60
N MET A 508 -17.19 15.14 15.83
CA MET A 508 -17.91 15.92 14.82
C MET A 508 -17.17 17.20 14.39
N LEU A 509 -16.42 17.83 15.28
CA LEU A 509 -15.63 19.03 14.96
C LEU A 509 -14.30 18.72 14.27
N THR A 510 -13.97 17.44 14.02
CA THR A 510 -12.65 17.05 13.51
C THR A 510 -12.36 17.59 12.11
N GLU A 511 -13.37 17.62 11.24
CA GLU A 511 -13.26 18.14 9.86
C GLU A 511 -13.86 19.55 9.71
N ALA A 512 -14.24 20.18 10.82
CA ALA A 512 -14.90 21.47 10.82
C ALA A 512 -13.86 22.61 10.78
N LYS A 513 -14.13 23.66 10.00
CA LYS A 513 -13.24 24.83 9.86
C LYS A 513 -13.99 26.12 10.22
N PRO A 514 -13.41 27.03 11.03
CA PRO A 514 -13.98 28.35 11.22
C PRO A 514 -13.96 29.12 9.90
N LEU A 515 -15.10 29.68 9.50
CA LEU A 515 -15.27 30.43 8.25
C LEU A 515 -15.32 31.94 8.47
N GLY A 516 -15.79 32.38 9.63
CA GLY A 516 -15.88 33.79 10.00
C GLY A 516 -16.80 34.03 11.19
N MET A 517 -16.94 35.30 11.57
CA MET A 517 -17.93 35.77 12.54
C MET A 517 -19.08 36.48 11.83
N ASP A 518 -20.30 36.17 12.22
CA ASP A 518 -21.54 36.83 11.81
C ASP A 518 -22.16 37.46 13.08
N GLY A 519 -21.80 38.71 13.36
CA GLY A 519 -22.04 39.35 14.66
C GLY A 519 -21.33 38.60 15.79
N GLU A 520 -22.07 38.18 16.81
CA GLU A 520 -21.58 37.35 17.93
C GLU A 520 -21.63 35.83 17.64
N THR A 521 -21.94 35.44 16.39
CA THR A 521 -22.06 34.04 15.99
C THR A 521 -20.83 33.59 15.19
N LEU A 522 -20.08 32.62 15.70
CA LEU A 522 -19.03 31.93 14.96
C LEU A 522 -19.65 30.96 13.95
N VAL A 523 -19.33 31.18 12.67
CA VAL A 523 -19.75 30.30 11.58
C VAL A 523 -18.65 29.27 11.30
N ILE A 524 -18.99 27.98 11.41
CA ILE A 524 -18.09 26.86 11.16
C ILE A 524 -18.58 26.07 9.95
N GLY A 525 -17.71 25.80 8.98
CA GLY A 525 -18.01 24.96 7.83
C GLY A 525 -17.66 23.50 8.07
N HIS A 526 -18.54 22.58 7.69
CA HIS A 526 -18.25 21.14 7.63
C HIS A 526 -18.49 20.61 6.23
N ASN A 527 -17.66 19.68 5.76
CA ASN A 527 -17.79 19.07 4.42
C ASN A 527 -19.04 18.19 4.23
N THR A 528 -19.80 17.90 5.29
CA THR A 528 -20.85 16.87 5.30
C THR A 528 -22.12 17.45 5.92
N GLY A 529 -23.22 17.47 5.15
CA GLY A 529 -24.47 18.10 5.58
C GLY A 529 -25.09 17.50 6.84
N ALA A 530 -25.10 16.16 6.95
CA ALA A 530 -25.65 15.47 8.11
C ALA A 530 -24.88 15.75 9.41
N LEU A 531 -23.57 16.02 9.33
CA LEU A 531 -22.76 16.37 10.50
C LEU A 531 -22.94 17.83 10.90
N ALA A 532 -23.08 18.74 9.92
CA ALA A 532 -23.41 20.13 10.20
C ALA A 532 -24.75 20.27 10.94
N GLU A 533 -25.78 19.50 10.52
CA GLU A 533 -27.09 19.48 11.19
C GLU A 533 -27.00 18.93 12.62
N ARG A 534 -26.20 17.87 12.84
CA ARG A 534 -25.97 17.30 14.18
C ARG A 534 -25.15 18.22 15.10
N ILE A 535 -24.22 19.00 14.57
CA ILE A 535 -23.49 20.03 15.34
C ILE A 535 -24.44 21.17 15.74
N ASN A 536 -25.41 21.50 14.89
CA ASN A 536 -26.44 22.51 15.18
C ASN A 536 -27.54 22.02 16.13
N SER A 537 -27.65 20.72 16.41
CA SER A 537 -28.64 20.22 17.37
C SER A 537 -28.40 20.84 18.76
N GLU A 538 -29.48 21.22 19.45
CA GLU A 538 -29.44 22.01 20.69
C GLU A 538 -28.49 21.43 21.74
N ARG A 539 -28.45 20.10 21.88
CA ARG A 539 -27.59 19.42 22.86
C ARG A 539 -26.11 19.59 22.56
N ASN A 540 -25.68 19.36 21.31
CA ASN A 540 -24.27 19.45 20.93
C ASN A 540 -23.82 20.91 20.82
N ASN A 541 -24.70 21.78 20.32
CA ASN A 541 -24.42 23.20 20.19
C ASN A 541 -24.23 23.87 21.55
N ALA A 542 -25.09 23.55 22.54
CA ALA A 542 -24.97 24.07 23.90
C ALA A 542 -23.64 23.69 24.56
N ASP A 543 -23.18 22.45 24.40
CA ASP A 543 -21.89 22.00 24.94
C ASP A 543 -20.71 22.73 24.30
N ILE A 544 -20.75 22.95 22.98
CA ILE A 544 -19.71 23.68 22.24
C ILE A 544 -19.68 25.15 22.65
N VAL A 545 -20.83 25.82 22.71
CA VAL A 545 -20.96 27.22 23.13
C VAL A 545 -20.46 27.41 24.57
N ALA A 546 -20.80 26.50 25.49
CA ALA A 546 -20.35 26.58 26.88
C ALA A 546 -18.82 26.48 27.02
N VAL A 547 -18.17 25.61 26.24
CA VAL A 547 -16.71 25.49 26.23
C VAL A 547 -16.04 26.71 25.61
N PHE A 548 -16.64 27.25 24.55
CA PHE A 548 -16.09 28.42 23.86
C PHE A 548 -16.24 29.67 24.72
N GLU A 549 -17.36 29.82 25.44
CA GLU A 549 -17.56 30.89 26.44
C GLU A 549 -16.52 30.80 27.57
N GLU A 550 -16.28 29.61 28.10
CA GLU A 550 -15.32 29.39 29.19
C GLU A 550 -13.87 29.69 28.78
N LYS A 551 -13.47 29.28 27.57
CA LYS A 551 -12.07 29.42 27.11
C LYS A 551 -11.77 30.78 26.49
N LEU A 552 -12.74 31.41 25.83
CA LEU A 552 -12.55 32.70 25.18
C LEU A 552 -12.92 33.88 26.11
N GLY A 553 -13.67 33.62 27.19
CA GLY A 553 -14.16 34.65 28.11
C GLY A 553 -15.23 35.56 27.51
N TYR A 554 -15.84 35.14 26.39
CA TYR A 554 -16.83 35.88 25.62
C TYR A 554 -17.95 34.93 25.19
N ARG A 555 -19.21 35.36 25.29
CA ARG A 555 -20.34 34.57 24.77
C ARG A 555 -20.30 34.59 23.25
N VAL A 556 -20.09 33.41 22.65
CA VAL A 556 -20.06 33.23 21.20
C VAL A 556 -21.08 32.16 20.84
N ALA A 557 -22.10 32.55 20.09
CA ALA A 557 -23.02 31.58 19.50
C ALA A 557 -22.30 30.80 18.39
N VAL A 558 -22.66 29.54 18.15
CA VAL A 558 -21.98 28.72 17.14
C VAL A 558 -22.99 28.23 16.13
N ARG A 559 -22.70 28.40 14.84
CA ARG A 559 -23.55 27.92 13.74
C ARG A 559 -22.69 27.15 12.74
N CYS A 560 -23.08 25.90 12.48
CA CYS A 560 -22.42 25.06 11.47
C CYS A 560 -23.15 25.13 10.13
N VAL A 561 -22.41 25.30 9.04
CA VAL A 561 -22.93 25.34 7.66
C VAL A 561 -22.31 24.24 6.80
N VAL A 562 -23.03 23.82 5.77
CA VAL A 562 -22.57 22.79 4.83
C VAL A 562 -21.64 23.42 3.80
N GLY A 563 -20.41 22.92 3.72
CA GLY A 563 -19.35 23.44 2.87
C GLY A 563 -18.31 24.25 3.66
N THR A 564 -17.07 24.27 3.14
CA THR A 564 -15.91 24.92 3.77
C THR A 564 -15.49 26.22 3.06
N SER A 565 -16.31 26.71 2.13
CA SER A 565 -16.07 27.95 1.39
C SER A 565 -16.77 29.14 2.08
N PRO A 566 -16.03 30.22 2.42
CA PRO A 566 -16.62 31.43 3.05
C PRO A 566 -17.71 32.09 2.19
N GLU A 567 -17.54 32.07 0.86
CA GLU A 567 -18.48 32.66 -0.11
C GLU A 567 -19.84 31.95 -0.15
N ALA A 568 -19.86 30.63 0.09
CA ALA A 568 -21.10 29.84 0.13
C ALA A 568 -21.85 29.99 1.48
N ALA A 569 -21.18 30.50 2.51
CA ALA A 569 -21.70 30.64 3.86
C ALA A 569 -22.34 32.03 4.15
N ASN A 570 -22.43 32.91 3.14
CA ASN A 570 -22.97 34.27 3.25
C ASN A 570 -22.21 35.18 4.26
N VAL A 571 -20.92 34.91 4.47
CA VAL A 571 -20.03 35.74 5.32
C VAL A 571 -19.16 36.61 4.41
N GLN A 572 -19.05 37.91 4.70
CA GLN A 572 -18.27 38.85 3.86
C GLN A 572 -16.78 38.43 3.80
N PRO A 573 -16.17 38.28 2.61
CA PRO A 573 -14.76 37.92 2.49
C PRO A 573 -13.87 39.07 2.96
N ARG A 574 -13.04 38.81 3.99
CA ARG A 574 -12.05 39.77 4.51
C ARG A 574 -10.88 39.87 3.53
N GLN A 575 -10.50 41.09 3.16
CA GLN A 575 -9.27 41.36 2.38
C GLN A 575 -8.06 40.89 3.21
N GLN A 576 -7.37 39.84 2.75
CA GLN A 576 -6.15 39.36 3.40
C GLN A 576 -5.06 40.45 3.37
N PRO A 577 -4.34 40.69 4.49
CA PRO A 577 -3.12 41.48 4.43
C PRO A 577 -2.13 40.75 3.51
N ARG A 578 -1.63 41.50 2.53
CA ARG A 578 -0.64 41.08 1.52
C ARG A 578 0.47 40.27 2.18
N ALA A 579 0.47 38.96 1.94
CA ALA A 579 1.57 38.08 2.32
C ALA A 579 2.87 38.66 1.77
N GLU A 580 3.89 38.75 2.64
CA GLU A 580 5.24 39.16 2.28
C GLU A 580 5.68 38.43 1.02
N GLN A 581 6.05 39.22 0.01
CA GLN A 581 6.59 38.72 -1.24
C GLN A 581 7.92 38.02 -0.93
N VAL A 582 7.89 36.69 -0.93
CA VAL A 582 9.10 35.87 -1.10
C VAL A 582 9.78 36.34 -2.38
N TRP A 583 10.98 36.89 -2.22
CA TRP A 583 11.79 37.44 -3.30
C TRP A 583 12.07 36.37 -4.36
N ASN A 584 11.67 36.63 -5.61
CA ASN A 584 11.89 35.75 -6.77
C ASN A 584 12.78 36.49 -7.80
N PRO A 585 14.05 36.10 -7.98
CA PRO A 585 15.02 36.87 -8.76
C PRO A 585 14.85 36.80 -10.29
N ASN A 586 13.84 36.11 -10.83
CA ASN A 586 13.67 35.97 -12.29
C ASN A 586 12.36 36.54 -12.88
N LYS A 587 11.61 37.36 -12.13
CA LYS A 587 10.43 38.05 -12.69
C LYS A 587 10.86 39.37 -13.37
N GLY A 588 11.40 39.29 -14.57
CA GLY A 588 11.87 40.49 -15.27
C GLY A 588 12.32 40.33 -16.72
N LYS A 589 11.72 39.42 -17.52
CA LYS A 589 11.81 39.49 -18.99
C LYS A 589 10.50 39.02 -19.62
N GLY A 590 9.53 39.93 -19.70
CA GLY A 590 8.34 39.80 -20.55
C GLY A 590 8.59 40.51 -21.87
N SER A 591 8.30 39.80 -22.96
CA SER A 591 8.18 40.29 -24.33
C SER A 591 7.11 41.38 -24.43
N ASN A 592 7.39 42.43 -25.20
CA ASN A 592 6.38 43.38 -25.65
C ASN A 592 6.61 43.64 -27.15
N GLU A 593 5.66 43.22 -27.99
CA GLU A 593 5.53 43.67 -29.38
C GLU A 593 5.12 45.15 -29.42
N PRO A 594 5.61 45.97 -30.38
CA PRO A 594 5.09 47.30 -30.61
C PRO A 594 4.32 47.43 -31.94
N SER A 595 3.37 48.37 -31.97
CA SER A 595 2.80 48.96 -33.20
C SER A 595 2.67 50.49 -33.00
N PRO A 596 2.56 51.31 -34.07
CA PRO A 596 3.63 52.23 -34.45
C PRO A 596 3.22 53.71 -34.43
N GLU A 597 4.19 54.63 -34.27
CA GLU A 597 4.20 55.97 -34.90
C GLU A 597 5.55 56.69 -34.70
N GLU A 598 6.04 57.32 -35.78
CA GLU A 598 7.32 58.05 -35.93
C GLU A 598 7.21 59.57 -35.53
N PRO A 599 8.19 60.48 -35.83
CA PRO A 599 9.48 60.64 -35.16
C PRO A 599 9.83 62.12 -34.78
N ALA A 600 10.80 62.33 -33.88
CA ALA A 600 11.75 63.47 -33.77
C ALA A 600 12.28 63.55 -32.31
N GLY A 601 13.52 63.90 -31.98
CA GLY A 601 14.70 64.37 -32.70
C GLY A 601 15.93 64.32 -31.75
N ALA A 602 17.14 64.40 -32.31
CA ALA A 602 18.43 64.11 -31.68
C ALA A 602 19.05 65.27 -30.87
N LYS A 603 19.91 64.96 -29.86
CA LYS A 603 21.38 65.28 -29.75
C LYS A 603 22.01 65.04 -28.34
N PRO A 604 23.37 65.02 -28.16
CA PRO A 604 24.14 63.98 -27.42
C PRO A 604 25.15 64.47 -26.33
N GLU A 605 26.09 63.58 -25.92
CA GLU A 605 27.38 63.73 -25.14
C GLU A 605 27.28 63.73 -23.59
N GLU A 606 28.16 63.17 -22.74
CA GLU A 606 29.52 62.56 -22.80
C GLU A 606 29.81 61.77 -21.45
N PRO A 607 30.92 61.01 -21.29
CA PRO A 607 31.19 60.09 -20.16
C PRO A 607 32.23 60.60 -19.12
N THR A 608 32.32 59.99 -17.93
CA THR A 608 33.40 60.22 -16.92
C THR A 608 33.56 59.02 -15.94
N PRO A 609 34.68 58.87 -15.18
CA PRO A 609 35.57 57.69 -15.19
C PRO A 609 35.67 56.97 -13.81
N PRO A 610 36.57 55.96 -13.60
CA PRO A 610 36.49 55.06 -12.44
C PRO A 610 37.35 55.52 -11.24
N ALA A 611 36.99 55.11 -10.02
CA ALA A 611 37.75 55.35 -8.80
C ALA A 611 38.01 54.07 -7.99
N THR A 612 39.29 53.88 -7.66
CA THR A 612 39.92 52.84 -6.82
C THR A 612 40.04 53.25 -5.33
N PRO A 613 40.45 52.35 -4.40
CA PRO A 613 39.93 52.28 -3.03
C PRO A 613 40.89 52.72 -1.89
N ARG A 614 40.37 52.62 -0.64
CA ARG A 614 40.98 52.49 0.73
C ARG A 614 40.76 53.72 1.64
N PRO A 615 40.83 53.63 3.00
CA PRO A 615 41.37 52.55 3.85
C PRO A 615 40.52 52.15 5.09
N ASN A 616 40.97 51.08 5.77
CA ASN A 616 40.51 50.60 7.07
C ASN A 616 41.55 50.96 8.15
N PRO A 617 41.12 51.36 9.35
CA PRO A 617 41.84 51.00 10.56
C PRO A 617 40.91 50.53 11.70
N GLY A 618 40.87 49.22 11.91
CA GLY A 618 41.27 48.51 13.14
C GLY A 618 40.77 48.94 14.53
N ALA A 619 40.18 47.94 15.20
CA ALA A 619 40.42 47.57 16.60
C ALA A 619 39.74 48.36 17.73
N GLN A 620 38.55 47.88 18.14
CA GLN A 620 38.14 47.66 19.54
C GLN A 620 36.72 47.08 19.58
N ALA A 621 36.61 45.74 19.53
CA ALA A 621 35.51 44.94 20.08
C ALA A 621 35.75 43.47 19.69
N ARG A 622 36.90 42.92 20.11
CA ARG A 622 37.13 41.48 20.22
C ARG A 622 36.99 41.14 21.71
N ALA A 623 35.75 40.94 22.13
CA ALA A 623 35.34 40.21 23.33
C ALA A 623 33.84 40.00 23.16
N GLU A 624 33.31 38.84 23.55
CA GLU A 624 31.90 38.42 23.40
C GLU A 624 31.55 37.75 22.07
N ALA A 625 32.32 36.73 21.70
CA ALA A 625 31.85 35.65 20.85
C ALA A 625 31.83 34.34 21.65
N ASN A 626 30.72 33.61 21.52
CA ASN A 626 30.50 32.19 21.80
C ASN A 626 30.30 31.75 23.27
N ASP A 627 29.04 31.50 23.62
CA ASP A 627 28.72 30.45 24.60
C ASP A 627 27.52 29.58 24.16
N TRP A 628 27.61 29.03 22.96
CA TRP A 628 26.65 28.04 22.47
C TRP A 628 26.79 26.68 23.18
N LYS A 629 27.95 26.41 23.80
CA LYS A 629 28.20 25.19 24.56
C LYS A 629 27.47 25.19 25.90
N ALA A 630 27.39 26.31 26.61
CA ALA A 630 26.56 26.42 27.81
C ALA A 630 25.06 26.28 27.48
N ALA A 631 24.61 26.83 26.35
CA ALA A 631 23.22 26.67 25.90
C ALA A 631 22.87 25.21 25.59
N ALA A 632 23.78 24.46 24.95
CA ALA A 632 23.59 23.03 24.67
C ALA A 632 23.57 22.17 25.94
N GLN A 633 24.44 22.46 26.91
CA GLN A 633 24.46 21.74 28.19
C GLN A 633 23.23 22.03 29.06
N ALA A 634 22.69 23.25 29.00
CA ALA A 634 21.45 23.61 29.70
C ALA A 634 20.22 22.89 29.11
N ALA A 635 20.17 22.70 27.79
CA ALA A 635 19.12 21.95 27.11
C ALA A 635 19.15 20.45 27.47
N SER A 636 20.35 19.86 27.54
CA SER A 636 20.55 18.46 27.91
C SER A 636 20.13 18.17 29.37
N ARG A 637 20.42 19.07 30.32
CA ARG A 637 19.96 18.93 31.71
C ARG A 637 18.44 19.01 31.85
N LYS A 638 17.79 19.92 31.13
CA LYS A 638 16.31 20.02 31.12
C LYS A 638 15.65 18.78 30.54
N ALA A 639 16.25 18.15 29.53
CA ALA A 639 15.76 16.91 28.97
C ALA A 639 15.90 15.74 29.96
N ALA A 640 17.02 15.67 30.70
CA ALA A 640 17.22 14.67 31.74
C ALA A 640 16.27 14.85 32.94
N GLU A 641 16.03 16.08 33.40
CA GLU A 641 15.08 16.38 34.47
C GLU A 641 13.63 16.03 34.07
N LYS A 642 13.25 16.24 32.80
CA LYS A 642 11.94 15.86 32.28
C LYS A 642 11.75 14.34 32.24
N ALA A 643 12.75 13.61 31.74
CA ALA A 643 12.71 12.15 31.66
C ALA A 643 12.67 11.50 33.05
N GLN A 644 13.27 12.12 34.06
CA GLN A 644 13.24 11.64 35.44
C GLN A 644 11.88 11.88 36.09
N ARG A 645 11.24 13.01 35.80
CA ARG A 645 9.87 13.33 36.27
C ARG A 645 8.81 12.38 35.70
N GLU A 646 8.94 12.03 34.41
CA GLU A 646 8.06 11.06 33.73
C GLU A 646 8.25 9.62 34.27
N ARG A 647 9.40 9.33 34.88
CA ARG A 647 9.69 8.03 35.50
C ARG A 647 9.13 7.90 36.92
N ASP A 648 9.05 9.01 37.65
CA ASP A 648 8.52 9.07 39.02
C ASP A 648 6.98 9.14 39.07
N GLU A 649 6.31 9.44 37.94
CA GLU A 649 4.84 9.55 37.81
C GLU A 649 4.11 8.23 37.45
N ILE A 650 4.81 7.11 37.32
CA ILE A 650 4.20 5.80 37.01
C ILE A 650 3.84 5.07 38.33
N PRO A 651 2.56 4.82 38.65
CA PRO A 651 2.20 4.05 39.84
C PRO A 651 2.57 2.58 39.67
N LEU A 652 3.21 2.00 40.68
CA LEU A 652 3.49 0.56 40.75
C LEU A 652 2.17 -0.24 40.89
N PRO A 653 2.05 -1.42 40.23
CA PRO A 653 0.89 -2.29 40.36
C PRO A 653 0.80 -2.87 41.80
N PRO A 654 -0.41 -3.17 42.29
CA PRO A 654 -0.59 -3.71 43.64
C PRO A 654 -0.04 -5.15 43.74
N GLU A 655 0.67 -5.43 44.84
CA GLU A 655 1.17 -6.76 45.17
C GLU A 655 0.01 -7.73 45.47
N PRO A 656 0.09 -9.00 45.03
CA PRO A 656 -0.94 -9.99 45.30
C PRO A 656 -0.97 -10.36 46.79
N MET A 657 -2.18 -10.37 47.38
CA MET A 657 -2.42 -10.94 48.70
C MET A 657 -2.28 -12.46 48.65
N ASP A 658 -1.40 -13.00 49.49
CA ASP A 658 -1.35 -14.42 49.83
C ASP A 658 -2.61 -14.80 50.61
N ASP A 659 -3.62 -15.31 49.92
CA ASP A 659 -4.71 -16.09 50.52
C ASP A 659 -5.46 -16.87 49.41
N GLU A 660 -5.00 -18.09 49.09
CA GLU A 660 -5.86 -19.12 48.50
C GLU A 660 -5.64 -20.48 49.20
N PRO A 661 -6.72 -21.26 49.44
CA PRO A 661 -6.70 -22.46 50.28
C PRO A 661 -6.17 -23.69 49.54
N ASP A 662 -5.52 -24.58 50.31
CA ASP A 662 -5.00 -25.89 49.90
C ASP A 662 -5.96 -26.69 49.00
N TYR A 663 -5.53 -26.94 47.75
CA TYR A 663 -6.15 -27.92 46.85
C TYR A 663 -5.25 -29.16 46.75
N ASP A 664 -5.69 -30.26 47.37
CA ASP A 664 -5.02 -31.57 47.33
C ASP A 664 -5.50 -32.36 46.09
N PRO A 665 -4.61 -32.67 45.12
CA PRO A 665 -4.98 -33.35 43.88
C PRO A 665 -5.07 -34.88 43.99
N TYR A 666 -5.01 -35.50 45.18
CA TYR A 666 -5.05 -36.97 45.33
C TYR A 666 -6.34 -37.57 45.92
N ALA A 667 -7.44 -36.81 45.97
CA ALA A 667 -8.73 -37.33 46.43
C ALA A 667 -9.64 -37.79 45.27
N SER A 668 -9.36 -38.95 44.66
CA SER A 668 -10.36 -39.98 44.28
C SER A 668 -9.77 -41.00 43.30
N GLY A 669 -9.87 -42.28 43.68
CA GLY A 669 -9.38 -43.40 42.87
C GLY A 669 -10.33 -43.76 41.73
N ALA A 670 -9.79 -43.85 40.52
CA ALA A 670 -10.32 -44.67 39.43
C ALA A 670 -9.17 -45.07 38.49
N ALA A 671 -9.14 -46.34 38.07
CA ALA A 671 -8.03 -46.99 37.39
C ALA A 671 -7.85 -46.55 35.91
N PRO A 672 -6.62 -46.65 35.32
CA PRO A 672 -6.36 -46.27 33.94
C PRO A 672 -6.64 -47.41 32.94
N LEU A 673 -7.12 -47.05 31.75
CA LEU A 673 -7.18 -47.91 30.56
C LEU A 673 -5.79 -48.03 29.88
N PRO A 674 -5.50 -49.15 29.17
CA PRO A 674 -4.15 -49.46 28.69
C PRO A 674 -3.75 -48.66 27.42
N GLN A 675 -2.52 -48.14 27.41
CA GLN A 675 -1.89 -47.50 26.25
C GLN A 675 -0.85 -48.46 25.62
N ASP A 676 -0.82 -48.49 24.28
CA ASP A 676 0.19 -49.19 23.47
C ASP A 676 1.61 -48.60 23.66
N PRO A 677 2.70 -49.39 23.50
CA PRO A 677 4.05 -48.95 23.81
C PRO A 677 4.81 -48.35 22.62
N ALA A 678 5.79 -47.49 22.96
CA ALA A 678 6.99 -47.11 22.20
C ALA A 678 7.03 -45.71 21.56
N ALA A 679 7.25 -44.70 22.40
CA ALA A 679 8.35 -43.74 22.23
C ALA A 679 8.84 -43.36 23.63
N ALA A 680 10.15 -43.47 23.89
CA ALA A 680 10.71 -43.07 25.18
C ALA A 680 10.54 -41.54 25.35
N PRO A 681 10.13 -41.05 26.52
CA PRO A 681 10.01 -39.61 26.74
C PRO A 681 11.41 -38.98 26.69
N TYR A 682 11.55 -37.99 25.82
CA TYR A 682 12.72 -37.14 25.69
C TYR A 682 12.98 -36.48 27.05
N THR A 683 14.14 -36.76 27.63
CA THR A 683 14.42 -36.39 29.02
C THR A 683 14.91 -34.95 29.09
N ARG A 684 14.64 -34.29 30.21
CA ARG A 684 15.13 -32.92 30.46
C ARG A 684 16.66 -32.80 30.36
N GLU A 685 17.38 -33.88 30.68
CA GLU A 685 18.84 -33.94 30.50
C GLU A 685 19.26 -33.95 29.02
N GLU A 686 18.44 -34.52 28.14
CA GLU A 686 18.64 -34.47 26.69
C GLU A 686 18.31 -33.08 26.12
N GLU A 687 17.26 -32.41 26.61
CA GLU A 687 16.97 -31.01 26.26
C GLU A 687 18.09 -30.04 26.68
N GLU A 688 18.61 -30.19 27.90
CA GLU A 688 19.69 -29.34 28.40
C GLU A 688 20.99 -29.57 27.62
N ARG A 689 21.22 -30.79 27.12
CA ARG A 689 22.39 -31.11 26.29
C ARG A 689 22.27 -30.57 24.87
N ASP A 690 21.10 -30.66 24.24
CA ASP A 690 20.88 -30.12 22.90
C ASP A 690 20.91 -28.58 22.90
N MET A 691 20.41 -27.93 23.96
CA MET A 691 20.59 -26.48 24.14
C MET A 691 22.05 -26.07 24.32
N ALA A 692 22.86 -26.87 25.03
CA ALA A 692 24.29 -26.62 25.19
C ALA A 692 25.07 -26.82 23.87
N GLU A 693 24.71 -27.81 23.05
CA GLU A 693 25.28 -28.02 21.72
C GLU A 693 24.89 -26.90 20.74
N GLN A 694 23.65 -26.41 20.79
CA GLN A 694 23.22 -25.26 19.99
C GLN A 694 23.99 -23.98 20.34
N ALA A 695 24.18 -23.70 21.63
CA ALA A 695 24.94 -22.54 22.10
C ALA A 695 26.43 -22.59 21.71
N LEU A 696 27.00 -23.80 21.53
CA LEU A 696 28.37 -23.98 21.05
C LEU A 696 28.50 -23.88 19.52
N SER A 697 27.38 -23.95 18.79
CA SER A 697 27.34 -23.99 17.32
C SER A 697 27.05 -22.63 16.65
N GLU A 698 26.67 -21.61 17.42
CA GLU A 698 26.45 -20.25 16.91
C GLU A 698 27.78 -19.48 16.77
N GLU A 699 28.29 -19.36 15.54
CA GLU A 699 29.30 -18.35 15.19
C GLU A 699 28.62 -16.96 15.10
N GLY A 700 28.31 -16.40 16.26
CA GLY A 700 27.92 -14.99 16.41
C GLY A 700 29.16 -14.12 16.60
N THR A 701 29.36 -13.15 15.71
CA THR A 701 30.42 -12.13 15.79
C THR A 701 30.30 -11.32 17.07
N LEU A 702 31.06 -11.70 18.10
CA LEU A 702 31.30 -10.88 19.28
C LEU A 702 32.48 -9.97 18.99
N ASP A 703 32.19 -8.77 18.49
CA ASP A 703 33.15 -7.67 18.53
C ASP A 703 33.35 -7.29 20.01
N HIS A 704 34.45 -7.75 20.61
CA HIS A 704 34.79 -7.51 22.02
C HIS A 704 35.41 -6.13 22.28
N ARG A 705 35.35 -5.21 21.31
CA ARG A 705 35.89 -3.85 21.47
C ARG A 705 35.04 -3.02 22.42
N ASP A 706 35.69 -2.15 23.17
CA ASP A 706 35.02 -1.26 24.13
C ASP A 706 34.03 -0.36 23.39
N ALA A 707 32.84 -0.17 23.95
CA ALA A 707 31.74 0.55 23.29
C ALA A 707 32.14 1.99 22.90
N THR A 708 33.09 2.59 23.62
CA THR A 708 33.65 3.91 23.34
C THR A 708 34.46 3.92 22.04
N GLU A 709 35.17 2.83 21.74
CA GLU A 709 36.04 2.70 20.58
C GLU A 709 35.22 2.52 19.30
N VAL A 710 34.16 1.69 19.38
CA VAL A 710 33.18 1.50 18.31
C VAL A 710 32.43 2.81 18.01
N ALA A 711 32.03 3.55 19.06
CA ALA A 711 31.37 4.83 18.90
C ALA A 711 32.29 5.89 18.25
N MET A 712 33.57 5.92 18.61
CA MET A 712 34.55 6.85 18.03
C MET A 712 34.87 6.53 16.56
N GLU A 713 34.92 5.25 16.20
CA GLU A 713 35.11 4.83 14.81
C GLU A 713 33.91 5.25 13.94
N LEU A 714 32.69 5.00 14.41
CA LEU A 714 31.45 5.43 13.75
C LEU A 714 31.37 6.96 13.61
N LEU A 715 31.74 7.71 14.65
CA LEU A 715 31.82 9.17 14.62
C LEU A 715 32.85 9.68 13.61
N SER A 716 33.98 9.01 13.45
CA SER A 716 34.99 9.41 12.46
C SER A 716 34.57 9.06 11.03
N LYS A 717 33.86 7.94 10.84
CA LYS A 717 33.49 7.40 9.53
C LYS A 717 32.29 8.15 8.92
N GLU A 718 31.29 8.46 9.74
CA GLU A 718 30.07 9.14 9.28
C GLU A 718 30.19 10.67 9.31
N LEU A 719 30.98 11.22 10.24
CA LEU A 719 31.03 12.68 10.48
C LEU A 719 32.42 13.29 10.27
N GLY A 720 33.43 12.49 9.89
CA GLY A 720 34.79 12.96 9.61
C GLY A 720 35.52 13.54 10.83
N ALA A 721 35.00 13.32 12.03
CA ALA A 721 35.51 13.92 13.26
C ALA A 721 36.79 13.22 13.74
N LYS A 722 37.78 14.00 14.20
CA LYS A 722 39.01 13.47 14.84
C LYS A 722 38.98 13.77 16.34
N PRO A 723 39.42 12.82 17.19
CA PRO A 723 39.49 13.04 18.63
C PRO A 723 40.53 14.13 18.96
N LEU A 724 40.20 14.99 19.93
CA LEU A 724 41.02 16.11 20.40
C LEU A 724 42.02 15.71 21.48
#